data_AF-A0A0F4IGY9-F1
#
_entry.id   AF-A0A0F4IGY9-F1
#
_cell.length_a   1.000
_cell.length_b   1.000
_cell.length_c   1.000
_cell.angle_alpha   90.00
_cell.angle_beta   90.00
_cell.angle_gamma   90.00
#
_symmetry.space_group_name_H-M   'P 1'
#
loop_
_entity.id
_entity.type
_entity.pdbx_description
1 polymer ?
#
loop_
_entity_poly.entity_id
_entity_poly.type
_entity_poly.pdbx_seq_one_letter_code
_entity_poly.pdbx_strand_id
1 'polypeptide(L)'
;ALADITPRACEVPFYSTVTGDALDTDRLDAEYWYRSLRRTVRFDEVTRALVRDGHGALIEVSAHPVLTVGIQETLDDLGGGAVALATLRRDEGGTDRFLRSAAEAHAHGVALDWQAVLAAPDARRIPLPTYAFQHERYWLDAPDTPADAAGLGLAPSDHPLLGAVTTLADADGLLLTGRLSTRTHPWLAGHEVLGAVILPGTAFVELAVRAGDHLGCDNLAELTLQAPLVLPEQGAVLVQVAVGPADGSGDRRFAVHSRPDTAAAEDGWSCHGTGVLNSAPATPPPGPDAAWPPAGAAPVDLDGFYAGLAARSFAYGPLFQGLRAAWRLGDEVFAEVALPEDGRADADRYGLHPALLDAALHAVGFGPLGDMGTGRMAFSWEDVRLHATGATRLRIRLTPAGTDAVTLTAADDTGRDVATVATLTFREVREEHLRAALTAHHDSLYRVEWPAQPLPDTAAPAGPWTPPDTHPDLAALAEAVTAGAPVPPTVAFVLPATGGEPDADAGAVRETARLTLALLRDWLADDRFAASRLVLLTHRAVAVPGEDTEDAPDTRPEHAPVWGLIRSAQSEHDGRLVLADTDGTPDSLRRLPAALATGEPQLALRAGRMAVPRLARVPVGPEPATPAGRALDPQGTVLI
;
A
#
# COMPACT_ATOMS: atom_id res chain seq x y z
N ALA A 1 64.23 -69.57 -0.17
CA ALA A 1 63.16 -68.99 -1.02
C ALA A 1 63.11 -67.46 -0.94
N LEU A 2 63.35 -66.82 0.21
CA LEU A 2 63.28 -65.35 0.34
C LEU A 2 64.66 -64.65 0.49
N ALA A 3 65.77 -65.38 0.35
CA ALA A 3 67.12 -64.86 0.63
C ALA A 3 67.57 -63.74 -0.33
N ASP A 4 67.02 -63.72 -1.56
CA ASP A 4 67.36 -62.73 -2.59
C ASP A 4 66.44 -61.49 -2.55
N ILE A 5 65.54 -61.39 -1.56
CA ILE A 5 64.67 -60.23 -1.39
C ILE A 5 65.40 -59.18 -0.55
N THR A 6 65.65 -58.01 -1.13
CA THR A 6 66.27 -56.89 -0.43
C THR A 6 65.21 -55.88 -0.01
N PRO A 7 65.08 -55.57 1.30
CA PRO A 7 64.18 -54.51 1.77
C PRO A 7 64.62 -53.13 1.28
N ARG A 8 63.69 -52.20 1.23
CA ARG A 8 63.91 -50.80 0.83
C ARG A 8 63.19 -49.87 1.80
N ALA A 9 63.76 -48.69 1.99
CA ALA A 9 63.10 -47.62 2.72
C ALA A 9 61.83 -47.15 1.97
N CYS A 10 60.74 -47.03 2.70
CA CYS A 10 59.45 -46.51 2.28
C CYS A 10 59.24 -45.10 2.82
N GLU A 11 58.51 -44.27 2.06
CA GLU A 11 58.16 -42.91 2.47
C GLU A 11 57.06 -42.87 3.54
N VAL A 12 56.25 -43.93 3.64
CA VAL A 12 55.20 -44.07 4.66
C VAL A 12 55.80 -44.65 5.94
N PRO A 13 55.69 -43.95 7.09
CA PRO A 13 56.16 -44.47 8.38
C PRO A 13 55.56 -45.83 8.70
N PHE A 14 56.41 -46.78 9.11
CA PHE A 14 56.00 -48.14 9.41
C PHE A 14 56.19 -48.44 10.91
N TYR A 15 55.10 -48.79 11.59
CA TYR A 15 55.13 -49.26 12.98
C TYR A 15 55.06 -50.78 13.00
N SER A 16 56.10 -51.40 13.55
CA SER A 16 56.24 -52.85 13.53
C SER A 16 55.55 -53.46 14.75
N THR A 17 54.55 -54.31 14.51
CA THR A 17 53.89 -55.09 15.56
C THR A 17 54.77 -56.18 16.15
N VAL A 18 55.97 -56.41 15.59
CA VAL A 18 56.97 -57.33 16.15
C VAL A 18 57.84 -56.62 17.20
N THR A 19 58.15 -55.34 16.98
CA THR A 19 59.05 -54.54 17.82
C THR A 19 58.34 -53.54 18.72
N GLY A 20 57.08 -53.20 18.44
CA GLY A 20 56.22 -52.31 19.24
C GLY A 20 56.29 -50.83 18.86
N ASP A 21 57.24 -50.43 18.01
CA ASP A 21 57.54 -49.03 17.68
C ASP A 21 57.80 -48.84 16.17
N ALA A 22 58.00 -47.59 15.76
CA ALA A 22 58.43 -47.22 14.41
C ALA A 22 59.74 -47.94 14.02
N LEU A 23 59.78 -48.46 12.79
CA LEU A 23 60.90 -49.23 12.25
C LEU A 23 61.22 -48.74 10.83
N ASP A 24 62.50 -48.53 10.53
CA ASP A 24 62.95 -48.31 9.16
C ASP A 24 62.73 -49.58 8.33
N THR A 25 62.13 -49.40 7.17
CA THR A 25 61.64 -50.49 6.32
C THR A 25 62.76 -51.17 5.53
N ASP A 26 63.95 -50.58 5.48
CA ASP A 26 65.18 -51.23 5.03
C ASP A 26 65.63 -52.40 5.95
N ARG A 27 64.98 -52.59 7.10
CA ARG A 27 65.21 -53.70 8.05
C ARG A 27 64.22 -54.85 7.91
N LEU A 28 63.29 -54.80 6.95
CA LEU A 28 62.28 -55.84 6.72
C LEU A 28 62.83 -57.02 5.90
N ASP A 29 63.93 -57.61 6.37
CA ASP A 29 64.61 -58.74 5.72
C ASP A 29 63.89 -60.08 5.94
N ALA A 30 64.40 -61.16 5.32
CA ALA A 30 63.83 -62.50 5.46
C ALA A 30 63.78 -62.99 6.93
N GLU A 31 64.70 -62.55 7.77
CA GLU A 31 64.72 -62.92 9.19
C GLU A 31 63.61 -62.20 9.95
N TYR A 32 63.38 -60.91 9.67
CA TYR A 32 62.27 -60.14 10.21
C TYR A 32 60.92 -60.82 9.91
N TRP A 33 60.68 -61.22 8.65
CA TRP A 33 59.44 -61.90 8.27
C TRP A 33 59.28 -63.25 8.97
N TYR A 34 60.36 -64.01 9.11
CA TYR A 34 60.33 -65.23 9.92
C TYR A 34 60.00 -64.94 11.39
N ARG A 35 60.58 -63.87 11.97
CA ARG A 35 60.29 -63.43 13.34
C ARG A 35 58.84 -63.00 13.51
N SER A 36 58.29 -62.27 12.54
CA SER A 36 56.90 -61.82 12.51
C SER A 36 55.91 -62.99 12.60
N LEU A 37 56.21 -64.10 11.94
CA LEU A 37 55.38 -65.32 12.01
C LEU A 37 55.52 -66.10 13.33
N ARG A 38 56.58 -65.87 14.12
CA ARG A 38 56.94 -66.69 15.29
C ARG A 38 56.81 -65.98 16.62
N ARG A 39 56.79 -64.64 16.63
CA ARG A 39 56.72 -63.80 17.84
C ARG A 39 55.29 -63.28 18.04
N THR A 40 54.99 -62.89 19.28
CA THR A 40 53.73 -62.25 19.64
C THR A 40 53.53 -60.95 18.87
N VAL A 41 52.34 -60.76 18.30
CA VAL A 41 51.94 -59.53 17.62
C VAL A 41 51.50 -58.50 18.67
N ARG A 42 52.27 -57.43 18.83
CA ARG A 42 52.04 -56.33 19.79
C ARG A 42 51.14 -55.25 19.18
N PHE A 43 49.92 -55.63 18.78
CA PHE A 43 49.02 -54.75 18.03
C PHE A 43 48.46 -53.59 18.86
N ASP A 44 48.05 -53.83 20.12
CA ASP A 44 47.58 -52.78 21.04
C ASP A 44 48.67 -51.73 21.28
N GLU A 45 49.90 -52.16 21.56
CA GLU A 45 51.02 -51.26 21.83
C GLU A 45 51.31 -50.32 20.65
N VAL A 46 51.30 -50.86 19.43
CA VAL A 46 51.47 -50.07 18.19
C VAL A 46 50.29 -49.12 17.97
N THR A 47 49.06 -49.57 18.23
CA THR A 47 47.86 -48.72 18.09
C THR A 47 47.92 -47.54 19.05
N ARG A 48 48.36 -47.77 20.30
CA ARG A 48 48.58 -46.69 21.28
C ARG A 48 49.72 -45.76 20.88
N ALA A 49 50.80 -46.28 20.31
CA ALA A 49 51.89 -45.45 19.79
C ALA A 49 51.39 -44.52 18.67
N LEU A 50 50.67 -45.05 17.68
CA LEU A 50 50.10 -44.28 16.58
C LEU A 50 49.22 -43.11 17.06
N VAL A 51 48.35 -43.35 18.04
CA VAL A 51 47.48 -42.30 18.59
C VAL A 51 48.27 -41.24 19.35
N ARG A 52 49.27 -41.66 20.16
CA ARG A 52 50.16 -40.72 20.88
C ARG A 52 50.98 -39.85 19.92
N ASP A 53 51.36 -40.40 18.78
CA ASP A 53 52.08 -39.68 17.72
C ASP A 53 51.16 -38.79 16.87
N GLY A 54 49.87 -38.70 17.23
CA GLY A 54 48.91 -37.73 16.69
C GLY A 54 48.05 -38.25 15.55
N HIS A 55 48.04 -39.55 15.27
CA HIS A 55 47.19 -40.12 14.23
C HIS A 55 45.73 -40.24 14.69
N GLY A 56 44.85 -39.41 14.12
CA GLY A 56 43.43 -39.32 14.49
C GLY A 56 42.46 -40.22 13.70
N ALA A 57 42.93 -40.97 12.71
CA ALA A 57 42.12 -41.91 11.94
C ALA A 57 42.89 -43.19 11.65
N LEU A 58 42.33 -44.34 12.02
CA LEU A 58 42.91 -45.66 11.85
C LEU A 58 42.02 -46.47 10.91
N ILE A 59 42.52 -46.75 9.71
CA ILE A 59 41.75 -47.43 8.65
C ILE A 59 42.21 -48.88 8.52
N GLU A 60 41.33 -49.82 8.82
CA GLU A 60 41.54 -51.24 8.60
C GLU A 60 41.38 -51.58 7.11
N VAL A 61 42.51 -51.93 6.48
CA VAL A 61 42.56 -52.40 5.09
C VAL A 61 42.35 -53.91 5.06
N SER A 62 41.10 -54.34 4.90
CA SER A 62 40.72 -55.76 4.93
C SER A 62 39.44 -56.01 4.14
N ALA A 63 39.19 -57.28 3.77
CA ALA A 63 37.95 -57.69 3.10
C ALA A 63 36.73 -57.65 4.05
N HIS A 64 36.96 -57.57 5.36
CA HIS A 64 35.96 -57.44 6.40
C HIS A 64 36.65 -57.02 7.70
N PRO A 65 36.11 -56.06 8.47
CA PRO A 65 36.71 -55.62 9.72
C PRO A 65 36.81 -56.76 10.73
N VAL A 66 38.03 -57.08 11.13
CA VAL A 66 38.34 -58.00 12.23
C VAL A 66 39.07 -57.27 13.36
N LEU A 67 39.78 -56.17 13.04
CA LEU A 67 40.62 -55.44 13.99
C LEU A 67 39.94 -54.18 14.54
N THR A 68 38.93 -53.67 13.84
CA THR A 68 38.23 -52.41 14.18
C THR A 68 37.70 -52.39 15.61
N VAL A 69 37.16 -53.51 16.12
CA VAL A 69 36.70 -53.60 17.53
C VAL A 69 37.85 -53.43 18.51
N GLY A 70 38.96 -54.15 18.30
CA GLY A 70 40.14 -54.03 19.16
C GLY A 70 40.79 -52.65 19.07
N ILE A 71 40.79 -52.03 17.89
CA ILE A 71 41.22 -50.64 17.72
C ILE A 71 40.32 -49.72 18.55
N GLN A 72 38.99 -49.85 18.44
CA GLN A 72 38.06 -49.00 19.17
C GLN A 72 38.21 -49.13 20.69
N GLU A 73 38.37 -50.35 21.21
CA GLU A 73 38.64 -50.59 22.64
C GLU A 73 39.92 -49.86 23.09
N THR A 74 41.01 -49.95 22.30
CA THR A 74 42.24 -49.19 22.58
C THR A 74 42.02 -47.68 22.54
N LEU A 75 41.18 -47.16 21.64
CA LEU A 75 40.86 -45.74 21.54
C LEU A 75 40.04 -45.24 22.74
N ASP A 76 39.05 -46.03 23.17
CA ASP A 76 38.21 -45.73 24.32
C ASP A 76 39.06 -45.68 25.61
N ASP A 77 40.00 -46.63 25.76
CA ASP A 77 40.99 -46.64 26.86
C ASP A 77 41.89 -45.39 26.89
N LEU A 78 42.17 -44.79 25.74
CA LEU A 78 43.00 -43.58 25.62
C LEU A 78 42.20 -42.28 25.83
N GLY A 79 40.89 -42.37 26.08
CA GLY A 79 40.01 -41.21 26.26
C GLY A 79 39.40 -40.67 24.96
N GLY A 80 39.42 -41.47 23.88
CA GLY A 80 38.84 -41.11 22.58
C GLY A 80 39.71 -40.17 21.74
N GLY A 81 39.09 -39.48 20.77
CA GLY A 81 39.74 -38.46 19.93
C GLY A 81 40.32 -38.96 18.59
N ALA A 82 40.29 -40.26 18.33
CA ALA A 82 40.54 -40.84 17.01
C ALA A 82 39.37 -41.73 16.57
N VAL A 83 39.31 -42.07 15.28
CA VAL A 83 38.27 -42.93 14.70
C VAL A 83 38.85 -44.22 14.12
N ALA A 84 38.16 -45.34 14.34
CA ALA A 84 38.44 -46.62 13.68
C ALA A 84 37.48 -46.84 12.51
N LEU A 85 38.02 -47.04 11.31
CA LEU A 85 37.26 -47.23 10.07
C LEU A 85 37.70 -48.50 9.35
N ALA A 86 36.85 -49.03 8.48
CA ALA A 86 37.13 -50.24 7.71
C ALA A 86 36.89 -50.02 6.22
N THR A 87 37.73 -50.61 5.38
CA THR A 87 37.67 -50.44 3.93
C THR A 87 36.55 -51.25 3.26
N LEU A 88 36.34 -52.51 3.65
CA LEU A 88 35.29 -53.38 3.10
C LEU A 88 34.57 -54.15 4.20
N ARG A 89 33.41 -54.75 3.88
CA ARG A 89 32.66 -55.63 4.79
C ARG A 89 32.36 -56.95 4.11
N ARG A 90 32.16 -58.00 4.92
CA ARG A 90 31.75 -59.32 4.45
C ARG A 90 30.46 -59.19 3.65
N ASP A 91 30.43 -59.83 2.49
CA ASP A 91 29.31 -59.82 1.54
C ASP A 91 28.96 -58.43 0.95
N GLU A 92 29.77 -57.40 1.24
CA GLU A 92 29.66 -56.03 0.71
C GLU A 92 30.97 -55.63 0.02
N GLY A 93 31.40 -56.41 -0.98
CA GLY A 93 32.57 -56.09 -1.78
C GLY A 93 32.33 -54.98 -2.82
N GLY A 94 33.41 -54.47 -3.40
CA GLY A 94 33.35 -53.59 -4.57
C GLY A 94 33.34 -52.09 -4.26
N THR A 95 33.22 -51.30 -5.34
CA THR A 95 33.46 -49.85 -5.31
C THR A 95 32.44 -49.08 -4.47
N ASP A 96 31.18 -49.52 -4.41
CA ASP A 96 30.13 -48.85 -3.60
C ASP A 96 30.48 -48.83 -2.11
N ARG A 97 30.83 -49.99 -1.54
CA ARG A 97 31.26 -50.09 -0.14
C ARG A 97 32.53 -49.27 0.11
N PHE A 98 33.50 -49.36 -0.80
CA PHE A 98 34.76 -48.63 -0.66
C PHE A 98 34.54 -47.10 -0.69
N LEU A 99 33.72 -46.59 -1.60
CA LEU A 99 33.36 -45.17 -1.67
C LEU A 99 32.55 -44.71 -0.45
N ARG A 100 31.70 -45.58 0.10
CA ARG A 100 31.02 -45.31 1.37
C ARG A 100 32.00 -45.17 2.52
N SER A 101 32.97 -46.09 2.64
CA SER A 101 34.04 -45.99 3.65
C SER A 101 34.91 -44.75 3.45
N ALA A 102 35.16 -44.33 2.20
CA ALA A 102 35.85 -43.07 1.92
C ALA A 102 35.02 -41.84 2.35
N ALA A 103 33.71 -41.84 2.09
CA ALA A 103 32.81 -40.79 2.55
C ALA A 103 32.72 -40.74 4.09
N GLU A 104 32.68 -41.89 4.76
CA GLU A 104 32.77 -42.00 6.23
C GLU A 104 34.07 -41.38 6.74
N ALA A 105 35.21 -41.71 6.13
CA ALA A 105 36.50 -41.10 6.48
C ALA A 105 36.50 -39.57 6.31
N HIS A 106 35.93 -39.08 5.21
CA HIS A 106 35.81 -37.65 4.95
C HIS A 106 34.93 -36.93 5.97
N ALA A 107 33.80 -37.53 6.36
CA ALA A 107 32.91 -36.99 7.39
C ALA A 107 33.60 -36.89 8.76
N HIS A 108 34.59 -37.75 9.01
CA HIS A 108 35.46 -37.70 10.19
C HIS A 108 36.70 -36.79 10.02
N GLY A 109 36.78 -36.02 8.93
CA GLY A 109 37.84 -35.03 8.72
C GLY A 109 39.10 -35.57 8.03
N VAL A 110 39.09 -36.80 7.52
CA VAL A 110 40.20 -37.31 6.69
C VAL A 110 40.20 -36.56 5.36
N ALA A 111 41.34 -35.94 5.04
CA ALA A 111 41.53 -35.27 3.76
C ALA A 111 41.60 -36.31 2.63
N LEU A 112 40.66 -36.25 1.69
CA LEU A 112 40.63 -37.08 0.50
C LEU A 112 40.79 -36.23 -0.75
N ASP A 113 41.56 -36.73 -1.70
CA ASP A 113 41.59 -36.19 -3.06
C ASP A 113 40.36 -36.66 -3.83
N TRP A 114 39.25 -35.94 -3.68
CA TRP A 114 38.01 -36.21 -4.41
C TRP A 114 38.17 -36.06 -5.93
N GLN A 115 39.17 -35.30 -6.39
CA GLN A 115 39.45 -35.20 -7.82
C GLN A 115 39.99 -36.54 -8.34
N ALA A 116 40.91 -37.19 -7.63
CA ALA A 116 41.38 -38.53 -7.98
C ALA A 116 40.26 -39.59 -7.89
N VAL A 117 39.36 -39.48 -6.89
CA VAL A 117 38.25 -40.42 -6.69
C VAL A 117 37.16 -40.29 -7.75
N LEU A 118 36.86 -39.06 -8.18
CA LEU A 118 35.73 -38.74 -9.08
C LEU A 118 36.16 -38.47 -10.53
N ALA A 119 37.44 -38.65 -10.88
CA ALA A 119 37.97 -38.46 -12.24
C ALA A 119 37.43 -39.50 -13.23
N ALA A 120 36.14 -39.41 -13.56
CA ALA A 120 35.57 -40.02 -14.75
C ALA A 120 35.71 -39.05 -15.94
N PRO A 121 35.99 -39.55 -17.16
CA PRO A 121 36.14 -38.72 -18.36
C PRO A 121 34.96 -37.78 -18.64
N ASP A 122 33.76 -38.17 -18.19
CA ASP A 122 32.50 -37.46 -18.44
C ASP A 122 31.94 -36.71 -17.22
N ALA A 123 32.71 -36.55 -16.14
CA ALA A 123 32.24 -35.86 -14.93
C ALA A 123 31.93 -34.37 -15.22
N ARG A 124 30.77 -33.88 -14.75
CA ARG A 124 30.34 -32.48 -14.89
C ARG A 124 30.01 -31.87 -13.54
N ARG A 125 30.36 -30.60 -13.34
CA ARG A 125 29.94 -29.83 -12.16
C ARG A 125 28.48 -29.42 -12.32
N ILE A 126 27.66 -29.73 -11.32
CA ILE A 126 26.27 -29.30 -11.25
C ILE A 126 26.11 -28.25 -10.14
N PRO A 127 25.31 -27.19 -10.33
CA PRO A 127 24.97 -26.28 -9.25
C PRO A 127 24.12 -27.02 -8.22
N LEU A 128 24.53 -26.96 -6.96
CA LEU A 128 23.75 -27.44 -5.83
C LEU A 128 23.11 -26.24 -5.12
N PRO A 129 22.02 -26.45 -4.34
CA PRO A 129 21.50 -25.43 -3.43
C PRO A 129 22.64 -24.81 -2.60
N THR A 130 22.54 -23.51 -2.37
CA THR A 130 23.52 -22.79 -1.55
C THR A 130 23.43 -23.24 -0.09
N TYR A 131 24.43 -22.84 0.71
CA TYR A 131 24.48 -23.15 2.14
C TYR A 131 23.14 -22.82 2.82
N ALA A 132 22.60 -23.79 3.57
CA ALA A 132 21.37 -23.60 4.34
C ALA A 132 21.67 -22.71 5.56
N PHE A 133 21.60 -21.39 5.37
CA PHE A 133 21.77 -20.43 6.45
C PHE A 133 20.72 -20.69 7.56
N GLN A 134 21.15 -20.60 8.81
CA GLN A 134 20.26 -20.60 9.97
C GLN A 134 19.59 -19.21 10.03
N HIS A 135 18.39 -19.10 9.49
CA HIS A 135 17.64 -17.83 9.39
C HIS A 135 17.13 -17.39 10.76
N GLU A 136 17.99 -16.71 11.52
CA GLU A 136 17.63 -16.02 12.76
C GLU A 136 17.64 -14.50 12.54
N ARG A 137 16.64 -13.82 13.12
CA ARG A 137 16.43 -12.38 12.94
C ARG A 137 17.32 -11.61 13.92
N TYR A 138 18.42 -11.05 13.42
CA TYR A 138 19.36 -10.21 14.17
C TYR A 138 19.28 -8.74 13.70
N TRP A 139 18.20 -8.03 14.02
CA TRP A 139 18.02 -6.60 13.73
C TRP A 139 18.12 -5.77 15.01
N LEU A 140 18.73 -4.58 14.92
CA LEU A 140 18.73 -3.59 16.01
C LEU A 140 17.39 -2.83 15.99
N ASP A 141 16.44 -3.27 16.80
CA ASP A 141 15.20 -2.52 17.05
C ASP A 141 15.50 -1.39 18.05
N ALA A 142 16.24 -0.37 17.60
CA ALA A 142 16.42 0.85 18.40
C ALA A 142 15.12 1.67 18.35
N PRO A 143 14.53 2.06 19.50
CA PRO A 143 13.45 3.03 19.49
C PRO A 143 13.98 4.32 18.87
N ASP A 144 13.23 4.89 17.91
CA ASP A 144 13.51 6.24 17.41
C ASP A 144 13.56 7.15 18.64
N THR A 145 14.74 7.68 18.96
CA THR A 145 14.84 8.64 20.05
C THR A 145 14.04 9.87 19.60
N PRO A 146 13.05 10.34 20.38
CA PRO A 146 12.30 11.53 20.02
C PRO A 146 13.30 12.67 19.77
N ALA A 147 13.17 13.33 18.62
CA ALA A 147 13.98 14.51 18.34
C ALA A 147 13.73 15.55 19.45
N ASP A 148 14.80 16.07 20.04
CA ASP A 148 14.69 17.10 21.08
C ASP A 148 14.18 18.41 20.45
N ALA A 149 12.89 18.68 20.62
CA ALA A 149 12.24 19.88 20.13
C ALA A 149 12.96 21.16 20.61
N ALA A 150 13.46 21.15 21.86
CA ALA A 150 14.15 22.31 22.44
C ALA A 150 15.47 22.60 21.71
N GLY A 151 16.20 21.57 21.28
CA GLY A 151 17.41 21.70 20.46
C GLY A 151 17.17 22.35 19.09
N LEU A 152 15.93 22.31 18.59
CA LEU A 152 15.49 22.97 17.35
C LEU A 152 14.87 24.35 17.57
N GLY A 153 14.87 24.86 18.81
CA GLY A 153 14.23 26.13 19.17
C GLY A 153 12.70 26.07 19.22
N LEU A 154 12.12 24.87 19.28
CA LEU A 154 10.69 24.64 19.43
C LEU A 154 10.37 24.25 20.88
N ALA A 155 9.14 24.47 21.33
CA ALA A 155 8.71 23.95 22.63
C ALA A 155 8.23 22.50 22.47
N PRO A 156 8.57 21.58 23.39
CA PRO A 156 7.97 20.25 23.41
C PRO A 156 6.47 20.36 23.70
N SER A 157 5.65 19.59 23.00
CA SER A 157 4.20 19.56 23.25
C SER A 157 3.76 18.42 24.16
N ASP A 158 4.68 17.63 24.72
CA ASP A 158 4.41 16.52 25.66
C ASP A 158 3.24 15.60 25.28
N HIS A 159 2.97 15.45 23.98
CA HIS A 159 1.83 14.71 23.46
C HIS A 159 2.31 13.57 22.56
N PRO A 160 1.70 12.37 22.59
CA PRO A 160 2.19 11.25 21.80
C PRO A 160 2.20 11.49 20.28
N LEU A 161 1.19 12.18 19.74
CA LEU A 161 1.05 12.42 18.28
C LEU A 161 1.64 13.76 17.82
N LEU A 162 1.93 14.67 18.74
CA LEU A 162 2.45 16.01 18.46
C LEU A 162 3.70 16.19 19.30
N GLY A 163 4.85 16.29 18.64
CA GLY A 163 6.16 16.34 19.31
C GLY A 163 6.62 17.76 19.64
N ALA A 164 6.22 18.75 18.84
CA ALA A 164 6.67 20.13 19.00
C ALA A 164 5.57 21.15 18.70
N VAL A 165 5.67 22.32 19.34
CA VAL A 165 4.79 23.47 19.16
C VAL A 165 5.60 24.76 19.03
N THR A 166 5.11 25.69 18.21
CA THR A 166 5.68 27.02 18.06
C THR A 166 4.61 28.06 17.72
N THR A 167 4.86 29.31 18.09
CA THR A 167 4.02 30.45 17.71
C THR A 167 4.60 31.12 16.46
N LEU A 168 3.73 31.55 15.55
CA LEU A 168 4.16 32.28 14.36
C LEU A 168 4.60 33.70 14.73
N ALA A 169 5.67 34.21 14.11
CA ALA A 169 6.22 35.51 14.49
C ALA A 169 5.46 36.69 13.87
N ASP A 170 4.81 36.45 12.73
CA ASP A 170 4.07 37.43 11.93
C ASP A 170 2.56 37.41 12.20
N ALA A 171 2.06 36.45 12.99
CA ALA A 171 0.66 36.29 13.35
C ALA A 171 0.51 35.75 14.78
N ASP A 172 -0.60 36.05 15.45
CA ASP A 172 -1.00 35.38 16.71
C ASP A 172 -1.50 33.95 16.46
N GLY A 173 -0.72 33.17 15.70
CA GLY A 173 -1.01 31.82 15.27
C GLY A 173 -0.12 30.79 15.97
N LEU A 174 -0.62 29.56 16.02
CA LEU A 174 0.04 28.41 16.64
C LEU A 174 0.26 27.33 15.59
N LEU A 175 1.42 26.69 15.62
CA LEU A 175 1.72 25.53 14.80
C LEU A 175 2.18 24.38 15.71
N LEU A 176 1.44 23.27 15.70
CA LEU A 176 1.86 22.01 16.31
C LEU A 176 2.28 21.05 15.22
N THR A 177 3.34 20.28 15.46
CA THR A 177 3.90 19.35 14.49
C THR A 177 4.12 17.97 15.09
N GLY A 178 3.90 16.94 14.29
CA GLY A 178 4.03 15.55 14.69
C GLY A 178 4.53 14.68 13.55
N ARG A 179 4.98 13.46 13.90
CA ARG A 179 5.41 12.45 12.95
C ARG A 179 4.71 11.14 13.27
N LEU A 180 3.84 10.69 12.38
CA LEU A 180 3.01 9.50 12.60
C LEU A 180 3.54 8.34 11.76
N SER A 181 3.74 7.20 12.42
CA SER A 181 4.14 5.94 11.81
C SER A 181 3.52 4.79 12.59
N THR A 182 3.17 3.70 11.92
CA THR A 182 2.76 2.44 12.58
C THR A 182 3.90 1.82 13.39
N ARG A 183 5.15 2.22 13.17
CA ARG A 183 6.28 1.75 13.99
C ARG A 183 6.36 2.49 15.34
N THR A 184 6.12 3.80 15.37
CA THR A 184 6.15 4.60 16.59
C THR A 184 4.82 4.56 17.35
N HIS A 185 3.71 4.37 16.64
CA HIS A 185 2.37 4.21 17.19
C HIS A 185 1.72 2.93 16.63
N PRO A 186 2.12 1.74 17.11
CA PRO A 186 1.62 0.45 16.59
C PRO A 186 0.10 0.31 16.60
N TRP A 187 -0.56 0.96 17.56
CA TRP A 187 -2.01 0.93 17.64
C TRP A 187 -2.71 1.54 16.42
N LEU A 188 -2.08 2.50 15.73
CA LEU A 188 -2.67 3.12 14.53
C LEU A 188 -2.92 2.10 13.41
N ALA A 189 -2.10 1.04 13.32
CA ALA A 189 -2.30 -0.04 12.35
C ALA A 189 -3.62 -0.80 12.57
N GLY A 190 -4.24 -0.67 13.75
CA GLY A 190 -5.52 -1.28 14.06
C GLY A 190 -6.74 -0.50 13.55
N HIS A 191 -6.59 0.60 12.82
CA HIS A 191 -7.72 1.30 12.20
C HIS A 191 -7.60 1.21 10.67
N GLU A 192 -8.03 0.08 10.14
CA GLU A 192 -7.95 -0.23 8.72
C GLU A 192 -9.34 -0.16 8.07
N VAL A 193 -9.42 0.58 6.97
CA VAL A 193 -10.64 0.71 6.17
C VAL A 193 -10.28 0.49 4.70
N LEU A 194 -10.96 -0.45 4.04
CA LEU A 194 -10.70 -0.83 2.64
C LEU A 194 -9.24 -1.23 2.36
N GLY A 195 -8.58 -1.91 3.30
CA GLY A 195 -7.19 -2.34 3.14
C GLY A 195 -6.14 -1.26 3.42
N ALA A 196 -6.56 -0.05 3.81
CA ALA A 196 -5.66 1.06 4.11
C ALA A 196 -5.73 1.44 5.59
N VAL A 197 -4.56 1.69 6.19
CA VAL A 197 -4.46 2.23 7.55
C VAL A 197 -4.81 3.71 7.51
N ILE A 198 -5.94 4.09 8.11
CA ILE A 198 -6.43 5.48 8.14
C ILE A 198 -6.35 6.01 9.56
N LEU A 199 -5.87 7.25 9.73
CA LEU A 199 -5.96 7.95 11.01
C LEU A 199 -7.45 8.17 11.38
N PRO A 200 -7.94 7.65 12.52
CA PRO A 200 -9.35 7.75 12.88
C PRO A 200 -9.78 9.21 13.08
N GLY A 201 -11.05 9.52 12.81
CA GLY A 201 -11.62 10.85 13.01
C GLY A 201 -11.43 11.38 14.43
N THR A 202 -11.43 10.49 15.42
CA THR A 202 -11.20 10.80 16.84
C THR A 202 -9.78 11.27 17.15
N ALA A 203 -8.79 10.89 16.33
CA ALA A 203 -7.44 11.43 16.48
C ALA A 203 -7.38 12.89 16.02
N PHE A 204 -8.19 13.31 15.04
CA PHE A 204 -8.28 14.74 14.68
C PHE A 204 -8.90 15.58 15.80
N VAL A 205 -9.89 15.03 16.53
CA VAL A 205 -10.45 15.65 17.73
C VAL A 205 -9.35 15.83 18.78
N GLU A 206 -8.57 14.79 19.07
CA GLU A 206 -7.44 14.87 20.02
C GLU A 206 -6.40 15.92 19.61
N LEU A 207 -6.02 15.96 18.32
CA LEU A 207 -5.10 16.97 17.79
C LEU A 207 -5.63 18.40 17.95
N ALA A 208 -6.92 18.61 17.70
CA ALA A 208 -7.56 19.91 17.84
C ALA A 208 -7.70 20.34 19.30
N VAL A 209 -8.09 19.43 20.20
CA VAL A 209 -8.15 19.70 21.65
C VAL A 209 -6.78 20.06 22.19
N ARG A 210 -5.72 19.33 21.80
CA ARG A 210 -4.35 19.65 22.23
C ARG A 210 -3.90 21.04 21.78
N ALA A 211 -4.33 21.47 20.60
CA ALA A 211 -4.10 22.83 20.11
C ALA A 211 -4.91 23.87 20.91
N GLY A 212 -6.16 23.55 21.24
CA GLY A 212 -7.02 24.35 22.10
C GLY A 212 -6.44 24.58 23.50
N ASP A 213 -5.92 23.53 24.14
CA ASP A 213 -5.29 23.60 25.47
C ASP A 213 -4.14 24.59 25.52
N HIS A 214 -3.32 24.65 24.46
CA HIS A 214 -2.21 25.61 24.35
C HIS A 214 -2.68 27.08 24.25
N LEU A 215 -3.91 27.29 23.78
CA LEU A 215 -4.51 28.60 23.55
C LEU A 215 -5.53 28.98 24.62
N GLY A 216 -5.83 28.08 25.57
CA GLY A 216 -6.91 28.24 26.54
C GLY A 216 -8.32 28.15 25.92
N CYS A 217 -8.44 27.51 24.76
CA CYS A 217 -9.72 27.20 24.11
C CYS A 217 -10.19 25.82 24.56
N ASP A 218 -11.25 25.78 25.37
CA ASP A 218 -11.80 24.54 25.95
C ASP A 218 -12.93 23.92 25.12
N ASN A 219 -13.26 24.54 23.97
CA ASN A 219 -14.30 24.09 23.06
C ASN A 219 -13.75 23.91 21.65
N LEU A 220 -13.90 22.71 21.12
CA LEU A 220 -13.85 22.46 19.69
C LEU A 220 -15.24 22.73 19.13
N ALA A 221 -15.46 23.97 18.71
CA ALA A 221 -16.76 24.44 18.22
C ALA A 221 -17.16 23.74 16.92
N GLU A 222 -16.20 23.54 16.01
CA GLU A 222 -16.41 22.81 14.77
C GLU A 222 -15.15 22.04 14.37
N LEU A 223 -15.30 20.82 13.90
CA LEU A 223 -14.32 20.10 13.09
C LEU A 223 -15.04 19.43 11.93
N THR A 224 -14.62 19.75 10.71
CA THR A 224 -15.08 19.08 9.49
C THR A 224 -13.91 18.33 8.85
N LEU A 225 -14.08 17.02 8.65
CA LEU A 225 -13.10 16.17 7.96
C LEU A 225 -13.29 16.28 6.43
N GLN A 226 -12.20 16.60 5.73
CA GLN A 226 -12.19 16.86 4.29
C GLN A 226 -11.66 15.68 3.49
N ALA A 227 -10.62 15.01 3.99
CA ALA A 227 -9.97 13.89 3.33
C ALA A 227 -9.35 12.92 4.35
N PRO A 228 -9.36 11.61 4.10
CA PRO A 228 -8.69 10.64 4.97
C PRO A 228 -7.18 10.90 5.00
N LEU A 229 -6.55 10.68 6.15
CA LEU A 229 -5.10 10.68 6.29
C LEU A 229 -4.63 9.22 6.36
N VAL A 230 -3.96 8.78 5.30
CA VAL A 230 -3.47 7.41 5.14
C VAL A 230 -2.06 7.28 5.69
N LEU A 231 -1.84 6.28 6.53
CA LEU A 231 -0.51 5.95 7.05
C LEU A 231 0.12 4.87 6.17
N PRO A 232 1.35 5.09 5.66
CA PRO A 232 2.01 4.09 4.84
C PRO A 232 2.42 2.89 5.70
N GLU A 233 2.42 1.68 5.11
CA GLU A 233 2.91 0.47 5.77
C GLU A 233 4.36 0.61 6.25
N GLN A 234 5.17 1.36 5.49
CA GLN A 234 6.56 1.67 5.78
C GLN A 234 6.81 3.18 5.70
N GLY A 235 7.56 3.70 6.65
CA GLY A 235 7.87 5.13 6.74
C GLY A 235 6.94 5.86 7.70
N ALA A 236 6.79 7.16 7.47
CA ALA A 236 6.02 8.06 8.33
C ALA A 236 5.38 9.18 7.51
N VAL A 237 4.40 9.84 8.12
CA VAL A 237 3.83 11.11 7.64
C VAL A 237 4.11 12.19 8.66
N LEU A 238 4.45 13.38 8.18
CA LEU A 238 4.53 14.58 8.98
C LEU A 238 3.14 15.19 9.06
N VAL A 239 2.73 15.60 10.25
CA VAL A 239 1.43 16.23 10.51
C VAL A 239 1.63 17.61 11.08
N GLN A 240 0.79 18.56 10.64
CA GLN A 240 0.74 19.92 11.15
C GLN A 240 -0.67 20.31 11.54
N VAL A 241 -0.82 20.90 12.72
CA VAL A 241 -2.03 21.60 13.14
C VAL A 241 -1.72 23.08 13.16
N ALA A 242 -2.23 23.82 12.18
CA ALA A 242 -2.05 25.25 12.06
C ALA A 242 -3.30 25.96 12.57
N VAL A 243 -3.14 26.81 13.58
CA VAL A 243 -4.22 27.62 14.18
C VAL A 243 -3.94 29.10 13.90
N GLY A 244 -4.93 29.80 13.38
CA GLY A 244 -4.87 31.23 13.11
C GLY A 244 -5.09 32.12 14.35
N PRO A 245 -4.99 33.45 14.17
CA PRO A 245 -5.34 34.41 15.21
C PRO A 245 -6.82 34.29 15.59
N ALA A 246 -7.14 34.72 16.81
CA ALA A 246 -8.53 34.90 17.23
C ALA A 246 -9.16 36.03 16.43
N ASP A 247 -10.39 35.83 15.98
CA ASP A 247 -11.21 36.88 15.41
C ASP A 247 -11.91 37.74 16.50
N GLY A 248 -12.80 38.63 16.07
CA GLY A 248 -13.53 39.52 16.98
C GLY A 248 -14.48 38.82 17.95
N SER A 249 -14.87 37.56 17.71
CA SER A 249 -15.67 36.74 18.63
C SER A 249 -14.81 35.87 19.56
N GLY A 250 -13.50 35.83 19.34
CA GLY A 250 -12.59 34.93 20.05
C GLY A 250 -12.47 33.56 19.38
N ASP A 251 -13.01 33.39 18.17
CA ASP A 251 -12.93 32.16 17.41
C ASP A 251 -11.58 32.06 16.72
N ARG A 252 -10.97 30.87 16.77
CA ARG A 252 -9.70 30.56 16.12
C ARG A 252 -9.90 29.46 15.11
N ARG A 253 -9.68 29.78 13.83
CA ARG A 253 -9.73 28.78 12.76
C ARG A 253 -8.48 27.93 12.78
N PHE A 254 -8.62 26.63 12.57
CA PHE A 254 -7.49 25.71 12.42
C PHE A 254 -7.64 24.79 11.22
N ALA A 255 -6.52 24.22 10.80
CA ALA A 255 -6.45 23.20 9.77
C ALA A 255 -5.41 22.14 10.11
N VAL A 256 -5.73 20.88 9.83
CA VAL A 256 -4.83 19.74 9.99
C VAL A 256 -4.33 19.29 8.63
N HIS A 257 -3.02 19.31 8.46
CA HIS A 257 -2.35 18.94 7.22
C HIS A 257 -1.39 17.78 7.42
N SER A 258 -1.14 17.03 6.36
CA SER A 258 -0.06 16.04 6.34
C SER A 258 0.71 16.02 5.03
N ARG A 259 1.91 15.44 5.08
CA ARG A 259 2.70 15.03 3.92
C ARG A 259 3.58 13.83 4.27
N PRO A 260 3.99 12.99 3.30
CA PRO A 260 4.97 11.95 3.55
C PRO A 260 6.30 12.51 4.10
N ASP A 261 6.94 11.80 5.03
CA ASP A 261 8.23 12.19 5.62
C ASP A 261 9.39 12.16 4.60
N THR A 262 9.23 11.39 3.52
CA THR A 262 10.18 11.32 2.40
C THR A 262 9.90 12.31 1.28
N ALA A 263 8.83 13.10 1.38
CA ALA A 263 8.42 14.04 0.35
C ALA A 263 9.47 15.15 0.18
N ALA A 264 9.71 15.58 -1.05
CA ALA A 264 10.54 16.73 -1.34
C ALA A 264 9.91 18.00 -0.72
N ALA A 265 10.72 19.03 -0.44
CA ALA A 265 10.20 20.27 0.15
C ALA A 265 9.17 20.99 -0.74
N GLU A 266 9.20 20.71 -2.05
CA GLU A 266 8.28 21.24 -3.06
C GLU A 266 6.95 20.47 -3.12
N ASP A 267 6.88 19.28 -2.53
CA ASP A 267 5.65 18.50 -2.44
C ASP A 267 4.70 19.20 -1.46
N GLY A 268 3.48 19.46 -1.93
CA GLY A 268 2.46 20.20 -1.19
C GLY A 268 1.95 19.46 0.05
N TRP A 269 1.37 20.21 0.98
CA TRP A 269 0.65 19.66 2.12
C TRP A 269 -0.79 19.31 1.72
N SER A 270 -1.28 18.14 2.15
CA SER A 270 -2.68 17.75 2.00
C SER A 270 -3.48 18.19 3.22
N CYS A 271 -4.61 18.86 3.01
CA CYS A 271 -5.52 19.24 4.09
C CYS A 271 -6.51 18.10 4.38
N HIS A 272 -6.61 17.70 5.64
CA HIS A 272 -7.46 16.57 6.06
C HIS A 272 -8.67 17.00 6.89
N GLY A 273 -8.59 18.15 7.55
CA GLY A 273 -9.70 18.68 8.33
C GLY A 273 -9.48 20.14 8.69
N THR A 274 -10.59 20.85 8.85
CA THR A 274 -10.62 22.26 9.24
C THR A 274 -11.66 22.48 10.33
N GLY A 275 -11.47 23.49 11.16
CA GLY A 275 -12.41 23.73 12.25
C GLY A 275 -12.21 25.05 12.98
N VAL A 276 -12.92 25.18 14.09
CA VAL A 276 -12.95 26.35 14.96
C VAL A 276 -12.75 25.95 16.42
N LEU A 277 -11.84 26.64 17.10
CA LEU A 277 -11.60 26.54 18.54
C LEU A 277 -12.04 27.84 19.21
N ASN A 278 -12.72 27.75 20.35
CA ASN A 278 -13.07 28.91 21.18
C ASN A 278 -13.22 28.52 22.66
N SER A 279 -13.63 29.49 23.49
CA SER A 279 -13.95 29.29 24.91
C SER A 279 -15.39 29.73 25.21
N ALA A 280 -16.30 29.56 24.24
CA ALA A 280 -17.69 29.97 24.41
C ALA A 280 -18.33 29.21 25.59
N PRO A 281 -19.16 29.82 26.43
CA PRO A 281 -19.87 29.08 27.47
C PRO A 281 -20.94 28.19 26.84
N ALA A 282 -21.01 26.92 27.25
CA ALA A 282 -22.05 25.99 26.84
C ALA A 282 -22.72 25.36 28.05
N THR A 283 -24.02 25.10 27.95
CA THR A 283 -24.73 24.25 28.92
C THR A 283 -24.55 22.80 28.46
N PRO A 284 -23.84 21.94 29.22
CA PRO A 284 -23.61 20.58 28.79
C PRO A 284 -24.95 19.81 28.72
N PRO A 285 -25.14 18.97 27.69
CA PRO A 285 -26.25 18.03 27.66
C PRO A 285 -26.14 17.05 28.84
N PRO A 286 -27.28 16.46 29.27
CA PRO A 286 -27.28 15.56 30.40
C PRO A 286 -26.37 14.34 30.16
N GLY A 287 -25.48 14.09 31.11
CA GLY A 287 -24.60 12.94 31.12
C GLY A 287 -25.34 11.59 31.26
N PRO A 288 -24.60 10.48 31.26
CA PRO A 288 -25.14 9.16 31.57
C PRO A 288 -25.72 9.09 32.99
N ASP A 289 -26.81 8.34 33.16
CA ASP A 289 -27.44 8.17 34.48
C ASP A 289 -26.52 7.45 35.48
N ALA A 290 -26.64 7.81 36.76
CA ALA A 290 -25.92 7.12 37.84
C ALA A 290 -26.36 5.65 38.02
N ALA A 291 -27.58 5.31 37.61
CA ALA A 291 -28.07 3.92 37.59
C ALA A 291 -27.66 3.25 36.28
N TRP A 292 -26.86 2.17 36.38
CA TRP A 292 -26.23 1.55 35.21
C TRP A 292 -26.33 0.01 35.22
N PRO A 293 -26.75 -0.64 34.12
CA PRO A 293 -27.33 -0.01 32.91
C PRO A 293 -28.66 0.68 33.23
N PRO A 294 -29.12 1.65 32.42
CA PRO A 294 -30.35 2.37 32.68
C PRO A 294 -31.56 1.44 32.82
N ALA A 295 -32.43 1.74 33.78
CA ALA A 295 -33.60 0.93 34.06
C ALA A 295 -34.53 0.85 32.84
N GLY A 296 -34.84 -0.38 32.40
CA GLY A 296 -35.69 -0.62 31.23
C GLY A 296 -34.96 -0.66 29.89
N ALA A 297 -33.64 -0.43 29.85
CA ALA A 297 -32.85 -0.57 28.65
C ALA A 297 -32.66 -2.06 28.27
N ALA A 298 -32.90 -2.40 27.00
CA ALA A 298 -32.74 -3.75 26.49
C ALA A 298 -31.29 -4.00 26.05
N PRO A 299 -30.64 -5.10 26.45
CA PRO A 299 -29.27 -5.40 26.01
C PRO A 299 -29.21 -5.66 24.51
N VAL A 300 -28.11 -5.21 23.90
CA VAL A 300 -27.75 -5.46 22.50
C VAL A 300 -26.78 -6.63 22.45
N ASP A 301 -27.01 -7.56 21.51
CA ASP A 301 -26.08 -8.65 21.23
C ASP A 301 -24.87 -8.13 20.42
N LEU A 302 -23.67 -8.37 20.95
CA LEU A 302 -22.41 -7.96 20.34
C LEU A 302 -21.65 -9.13 19.70
N ASP A 303 -22.20 -10.35 19.77
CA ASP A 303 -21.55 -11.53 19.21
C ASP A 303 -21.31 -11.37 17.70
N GLY A 304 -20.05 -11.52 17.30
CA GLY A 304 -19.64 -11.38 15.89
C GLY A 304 -19.66 -9.94 15.35
N PHE A 305 -19.92 -8.92 16.18
CA PHE A 305 -20.01 -7.52 15.74
C PHE A 305 -18.78 -7.05 14.94
N TYR A 306 -17.57 -7.18 15.51
CA TYR A 306 -16.33 -6.78 14.83
C TYR A 306 -15.99 -7.64 13.62
N ALA A 307 -16.33 -8.93 13.64
CA ALA A 307 -16.17 -9.79 12.47
C ALA A 307 -17.08 -9.35 11.31
N GLY A 308 -18.30 -8.90 11.63
CA GLY A 308 -19.23 -8.32 10.66
C GLY A 308 -18.77 -6.98 10.09
N LEU A 309 -18.05 -6.16 10.86
CA LEU A 309 -17.41 -4.94 10.35
C LEU A 309 -16.22 -5.26 9.44
N ALA A 310 -15.37 -6.22 9.84
CA ALA A 310 -14.23 -6.67 9.04
C ALA A 310 -14.65 -7.28 7.71
N ALA A 311 -15.76 -8.04 7.67
CA ALA A 311 -16.35 -8.58 6.44
C ALA A 311 -16.83 -7.49 5.45
N ARG A 312 -16.98 -6.25 5.93
CA ARG A 312 -17.34 -5.06 5.15
C ARG A 312 -16.17 -4.10 4.98
N SER A 313 -14.95 -4.62 5.16
CA SER A 313 -13.68 -3.89 5.02
C SER A 313 -13.44 -2.79 6.07
N PHE A 314 -14.12 -2.86 7.22
CA PHE A 314 -13.81 -2.06 8.42
C PHE A 314 -13.08 -2.96 9.43
N ALA A 315 -11.77 -3.09 9.26
CA ALA A 315 -10.93 -3.98 10.06
C ALA A 315 -10.33 -3.23 11.27
N TYR A 316 -10.97 -3.42 12.42
CA TYR A 316 -10.51 -2.87 13.69
C TYR A 316 -9.59 -3.86 14.40
N GLY A 317 -8.37 -3.44 14.72
CA GLY A 317 -7.42 -4.17 15.55
C GLY A 317 -7.75 -4.09 17.04
N PRO A 318 -7.02 -4.83 17.89
CA PRO A 318 -7.40 -5.05 19.30
C PRO A 318 -7.69 -3.79 20.09
N LEU A 319 -6.91 -2.71 19.91
CA LEU A 319 -7.08 -1.47 20.67
C LEU A 319 -8.37 -0.70 20.33
N PHE A 320 -8.88 -0.86 19.10
CA PHE A 320 -10.14 -0.27 18.64
C PHE A 320 -11.36 -1.14 18.98
N GLN A 321 -11.15 -2.39 19.40
CA GLN A 321 -12.23 -3.29 19.82
C GLN A 321 -12.63 -3.05 21.29
N GLY A 322 -12.86 -1.78 21.65
CA GLY A 322 -13.08 -1.35 23.04
C GLY A 322 -14.52 -1.50 23.55
N LEU A 323 -15.52 -1.66 22.66
CA LEU A 323 -16.94 -1.82 23.03
C LEU A 323 -17.16 -3.13 23.81
N ARG A 324 -17.70 -3.03 25.04
CA ARG A 324 -17.89 -4.16 25.96
C ARG A 324 -19.33 -4.59 26.11
N ALA A 325 -20.24 -3.62 26.19
CA ALA A 325 -21.66 -3.86 26.33
C ALA A 325 -22.43 -2.68 25.76
N ALA A 326 -23.61 -2.93 25.22
CA ALA A 326 -24.52 -1.90 24.73
C ALA A 326 -25.96 -2.22 25.10
N TRP A 327 -26.77 -1.18 25.31
CA TRP A 327 -28.19 -1.27 25.60
C TRP A 327 -28.97 -0.21 24.83
N ARG A 328 -30.23 -0.52 24.51
CA ARG A 328 -31.14 0.40 23.82
C ARG A 328 -32.34 0.73 24.68
N LEU A 329 -32.70 2.01 24.74
CA LEU A 329 -33.92 2.50 25.37
C LEU A 329 -34.60 3.50 24.42
N GLY A 330 -35.64 3.06 23.71
CA GLY A 330 -36.23 3.86 22.63
C GLY A 330 -35.21 4.09 21.51
N ASP A 331 -34.92 5.37 21.23
CA ASP A 331 -33.92 5.83 20.25
C ASP A 331 -32.56 6.16 20.90
N GLU A 332 -32.41 5.93 22.21
CA GLU A 332 -31.15 6.15 22.93
C GLU A 332 -30.33 4.86 22.98
N VAL A 333 -29.01 5.01 22.85
CA VAL A 333 -28.04 3.92 23.03
C VAL A 333 -27.13 4.24 24.19
N PHE A 334 -26.92 3.25 25.04
CA PHE A 334 -25.98 3.28 26.15
C PHE A 334 -24.91 2.25 25.89
N ALA A 335 -23.64 2.56 26.18
CA ALA A 335 -22.58 1.57 26.04
C ALA A 335 -21.49 1.69 27.10
N GLU A 336 -20.87 0.55 27.41
CA GLU A 336 -19.61 0.48 28.14
C GLU A 336 -18.47 0.26 27.16
N VAL A 337 -17.45 1.10 27.26
CA VAL A 337 -16.26 1.07 26.42
C VAL A 337 -15.04 1.04 27.32
N ALA A 338 -14.06 0.19 27.01
CA ALA A 338 -12.85 0.09 27.80
C ALA A 338 -11.62 -0.05 26.90
N LEU A 339 -10.62 0.79 27.16
CA LEU A 339 -9.32 0.71 26.51
C LEU A 339 -8.65 -0.61 26.93
N PRO A 340 -8.23 -1.45 25.97
CA PRO A 340 -7.49 -2.67 26.25
C PRO A 340 -6.16 -2.39 26.96
N GLU A 341 -5.60 -3.39 27.64
CA GLU A 341 -4.45 -3.24 28.55
C GLU A 341 -3.25 -2.54 27.91
N ASP A 342 -2.93 -2.90 26.66
CA ASP A 342 -1.80 -2.33 25.90
C ASP A 342 -1.87 -0.81 25.70
N GLY A 343 -3.07 -0.22 25.70
CA GLY A 343 -3.23 1.24 25.55
C GLY A 343 -3.32 1.99 26.88
N ARG A 344 -3.46 1.30 28.02
CA ARG A 344 -3.71 1.97 29.32
C ARG A 344 -2.50 2.72 29.85
N ALA A 345 -1.29 2.30 29.48
CA ALA A 345 -0.05 2.89 29.98
C ALA A 345 0.16 4.34 29.52
N ASP A 346 -0.35 4.71 28.33
CA ASP A 346 -0.21 6.04 27.76
C ASP A 346 -1.51 6.86 27.82
N ALA A 347 -2.58 6.34 28.44
CA ALA A 347 -3.90 6.97 28.40
C ALA A 347 -3.93 8.38 29.01
N ASP A 348 -3.11 8.63 30.03
CA ASP A 348 -2.96 9.92 30.72
C ASP A 348 -2.22 10.99 29.90
N ARG A 349 -1.54 10.59 28.82
CA ARG A 349 -0.85 11.49 27.88
C ARG A 349 -1.75 12.04 26.79
N TYR A 350 -2.98 11.54 26.71
CA TYR A 350 -4.02 12.02 25.82
C TYR A 350 -5.08 12.79 26.61
N GLY A 351 -5.73 13.77 25.97
CA GLY A 351 -6.98 14.32 26.47
C GLY A 351 -8.02 13.20 26.60
N LEU A 352 -8.29 12.51 25.49
CA LEU A 352 -9.02 11.24 25.49
C LEU A 352 -8.41 10.32 24.42
N HIS A 353 -7.94 9.13 24.82
CA HIS A 353 -7.25 8.24 23.89
C HIS A 353 -8.10 7.99 22.61
N PRO A 354 -7.60 8.27 21.40
CA PRO A 354 -8.41 8.21 20.18
C PRO A 354 -9.11 6.88 19.94
N ALA A 355 -8.43 5.75 20.20
CA ALA A 355 -9.04 4.41 20.10
C ALA A 355 -10.19 4.17 21.12
N LEU A 356 -10.16 4.81 22.29
CA LEU A 356 -11.25 4.71 23.27
C LEU A 356 -12.48 5.51 22.81
N LEU A 357 -12.26 6.73 22.30
CA LEU A 357 -13.34 7.54 21.72
C LEU A 357 -13.91 6.87 20.45
N ASP A 358 -13.06 6.28 19.62
CA ASP A 358 -13.48 5.61 18.39
C ASP A 358 -14.34 4.39 18.69
N ALA A 359 -13.92 3.58 19.67
CA ALA A 359 -14.71 2.45 20.15
C ALA A 359 -16.07 2.86 20.73
N ALA A 360 -16.22 4.09 21.23
CA ALA A 360 -17.52 4.64 21.63
C ALA A 360 -18.42 4.93 20.42
N LEU A 361 -17.85 5.35 19.29
CA LEU A 361 -18.61 5.60 18.06
C LEU A 361 -19.19 4.33 17.46
N HIS A 362 -18.59 3.17 17.74
CA HIS A 362 -19.12 1.87 17.26
C HIS A 362 -20.54 1.59 17.77
N ALA A 363 -20.92 2.14 18.93
CA ALA A 363 -22.26 1.97 19.49
C ALA A 363 -23.36 2.68 18.69
N VAL A 364 -22.99 3.65 17.82
CA VAL A 364 -23.94 4.35 16.94
C VAL A 364 -24.73 3.39 16.05
N GLY A 365 -24.11 2.25 15.69
CA GLY A 365 -24.74 1.21 14.86
C GLY A 365 -25.98 0.55 15.45
N PHE A 366 -26.25 0.75 16.74
CA PHE A 366 -27.40 0.17 17.45
C PHE A 366 -28.55 1.18 17.67
N GLY A 367 -28.34 2.43 17.23
CA GLY A 367 -29.23 3.56 17.47
C GLY A 367 -30.00 4.01 16.23
N PRO A 368 -30.47 5.27 16.21
CA PRO A 368 -31.38 5.81 15.19
C PRO A 368 -30.76 5.87 13.79
N LEU A 369 -29.42 5.85 13.69
CA LEU A 369 -28.68 5.86 12.43
C LEU A 369 -28.64 4.50 11.72
N GLY A 370 -29.06 3.42 12.40
CA GLY A 370 -29.01 2.06 11.87
C GLY A 370 -27.58 1.52 11.73
N ASP A 371 -27.43 0.42 11.00
CA ASP A 371 -26.17 -0.33 10.89
C ASP A 371 -25.02 0.50 10.28
N MET A 372 -23.95 0.68 11.06
CA MET A 372 -22.71 1.36 10.65
C MET A 372 -22.01 0.67 9.46
N GLY A 373 -22.27 -0.62 9.23
CA GLY A 373 -21.72 -1.35 8.09
C GLY A 373 -22.34 -0.97 6.74
N THR A 374 -23.10 0.13 6.66
CA THR A 374 -23.48 0.81 5.41
C THR A 374 -22.39 1.76 4.89
N GLY A 375 -21.22 1.82 5.53
CA GLY A 375 -20.13 2.72 5.12
C GLY A 375 -20.27 4.13 5.70
N ARG A 376 -20.91 4.26 6.87
CA ARG A 376 -21.06 5.54 7.56
C ARG A 376 -19.81 5.87 8.35
N MET A 377 -19.26 7.06 8.12
CA MET A 377 -18.07 7.56 8.81
C MET A 377 -18.37 8.90 9.47
N ALA A 378 -17.70 9.17 10.59
CA ALA A 378 -17.76 10.48 11.24
C ALA A 378 -17.25 11.55 10.26
N PHE A 379 -18.06 12.59 10.03
CA PHE A 379 -17.78 13.63 9.04
C PHE A 379 -17.53 14.98 9.69
N SER A 380 -18.41 15.38 10.62
CA SER A 380 -18.25 16.63 11.37
C SER A 380 -18.60 16.47 12.85
N TRP A 381 -17.91 17.26 13.67
CA TRP A 381 -18.05 17.35 15.11
C TRP A 381 -18.35 18.79 15.49
N GLU A 382 -19.32 18.99 16.38
CA GLU A 382 -19.72 20.30 16.87
C GLU A 382 -19.75 20.29 18.41
N ASP A 383 -19.20 21.36 18.99
CA ASP A 383 -19.08 21.60 20.43
C ASP A 383 -18.56 20.37 21.20
N VAL A 384 -17.34 19.94 20.86
CA VAL A 384 -16.63 18.90 21.59
C VAL A 384 -15.89 19.50 22.79
N ARG A 385 -16.11 18.91 23.97
CA ARG A 385 -15.45 19.28 25.22
C ARG A 385 -14.95 18.06 25.96
N LEU A 386 -13.74 18.16 26.50
CA LEU A 386 -13.20 17.19 27.44
C LEU A 386 -13.23 17.77 28.86
N HIS A 387 -13.75 16.99 29.80
CA HIS A 387 -13.93 17.37 31.21
C HIS A 387 -12.90 16.70 32.13
N ALA A 388 -12.28 15.60 31.65
CA ALA A 388 -11.26 14.86 32.36
C ALA A 388 -10.29 14.21 31.38
N THR A 389 -9.03 14.02 31.79
CA THR A 389 -7.99 13.31 31.02
C THR A 389 -7.68 11.93 31.61
N GLY A 390 -7.05 11.05 30.82
CA GLY A 390 -6.59 9.75 31.31
C GLY A 390 -7.67 8.69 31.51
N ALA A 391 -8.88 8.91 30.98
CA ALA A 391 -9.95 7.92 31.06
C ALA A 391 -9.54 6.63 30.32
N THR A 392 -9.72 5.48 30.99
CA THR A 392 -9.49 4.15 30.39
C THR A 392 -10.79 3.37 30.20
N ARG A 393 -11.90 3.88 30.73
CA ARG A 393 -13.24 3.32 30.61
C ARG A 393 -14.25 4.46 30.47
N LEU A 394 -15.27 4.24 29.64
CA LEU A 394 -16.37 5.17 29.44
C LEU A 394 -17.70 4.42 29.58
N ARG A 395 -18.64 5.06 30.26
CA ARG A 395 -20.08 4.87 30.09
C ARG A 395 -20.56 5.97 29.16
N ILE A 396 -21.12 5.60 28.02
CA ILE A 396 -21.58 6.56 27.02
C ILE A 396 -23.09 6.53 26.89
N ARG A 397 -23.66 7.68 26.55
CA ARG A 397 -25.04 7.85 26.14
C ARG A 397 -25.05 8.55 24.78
N LEU A 398 -25.77 7.96 23.84
CA LEU A 398 -25.98 8.47 22.49
C LEU A 398 -27.47 8.78 22.30
N THR A 399 -27.77 10.01 21.90
CA THR A 399 -29.14 10.45 21.60
C THR A 399 -29.23 11.05 20.19
N PRO A 400 -30.36 10.92 19.48
CA PRO A 400 -30.52 11.55 18.16
C PRO A 400 -30.36 13.07 18.22
N ALA A 401 -29.61 13.63 17.28
CA ALA A 401 -29.42 15.08 17.10
C ALA A 401 -29.80 15.56 15.67
N GLY A 402 -30.41 14.68 14.87
CA GLY A 402 -30.79 14.93 13.48
C GLY A 402 -31.00 13.62 12.73
N THR A 403 -31.18 13.68 11.40
CA THR A 403 -31.35 12.47 10.56
C THR A 403 -30.06 11.64 10.49
N ASP A 404 -28.91 12.31 10.42
CA ASP A 404 -27.60 11.69 10.29
C ASP A 404 -26.64 12.09 11.43
N ALA A 405 -27.19 12.50 12.58
CA ALA A 405 -26.39 13.04 13.69
C ALA A 405 -26.83 12.54 15.07
N VAL A 406 -25.86 12.46 15.99
CA VAL A 406 -26.06 12.08 17.40
C VAL A 406 -25.37 13.04 18.35
N THR A 407 -25.91 13.20 19.55
CA THR A 407 -25.20 13.77 20.70
C THR A 407 -24.54 12.64 21.46
N LEU A 408 -23.29 12.84 21.90
CA LEU A 408 -22.54 11.89 22.72
C LEU A 408 -22.19 12.52 24.06
N THR A 409 -22.58 11.88 25.15
CA THR A 409 -22.06 12.18 26.49
C THR A 409 -21.35 10.96 27.06
N ALA A 410 -20.20 11.18 27.69
CA ALA A 410 -19.37 10.12 28.26
C ALA A 410 -18.97 10.46 29.70
N ALA A 411 -19.10 9.47 30.57
CA ALA A 411 -18.66 9.53 31.97
C ALA A 411 -17.74 8.35 32.29
N ASP A 412 -16.92 8.47 33.33
CA ASP A 412 -16.11 7.36 33.85
C ASP A 412 -16.97 6.34 34.64
N ASP A 413 -16.35 5.30 35.19
CA ASP A 413 -17.04 4.27 35.97
C ASP A 413 -17.58 4.79 37.32
N THR A 414 -17.07 5.93 37.78
CA THR A 414 -17.55 6.66 38.97
C THR A 414 -18.70 7.62 38.67
N GLY A 415 -19.02 7.84 37.39
CA GLY A 415 -20.07 8.76 36.94
C GLY A 415 -19.61 10.22 36.81
N ARG A 416 -18.30 10.49 36.81
CA ARG A 416 -17.77 11.82 36.49
C ARG A 416 -17.77 12.02 34.98
N ASP A 417 -18.22 13.17 34.50
CA ASP A 417 -18.17 13.52 33.08
C ASP A 417 -16.73 13.52 32.56
N VAL A 418 -16.55 12.94 31.37
CA VAL A 418 -15.27 12.81 30.67
C VAL A 418 -15.30 13.59 29.37
N ALA A 419 -16.35 13.43 28.57
CA ALA A 419 -16.45 14.10 27.27
C ALA A 419 -17.91 14.40 26.89
N THR A 420 -18.07 15.44 26.08
CA THR A 420 -19.33 15.84 25.47
C THR A 420 -19.10 16.17 24.01
N VAL A 421 -20.02 15.74 23.15
CA VAL A 421 -20.13 16.14 21.75
C VAL A 421 -21.57 16.52 21.52
N ALA A 422 -21.85 17.79 21.23
CA ALA A 422 -23.23 18.24 21.03
C ALA A 422 -23.85 17.64 19.77
N THR A 423 -23.10 17.69 18.66
CA THR A 423 -23.53 17.12 17.38
C THR A 423 -22.36 16.38 16.73
N LEU A 424 -22.54 15.09 16.50
CA LEU A 424 -21.65 14.27 15.69
C LEU A 424 -22.41 13.81 14.45
N THR A 425 -22.03 14.32 13.29
CA THR A 425 -22.68 13.98 12.01
C THR A 425 -21.91 12.87 11.31
N PHE A 426 -22.63 11.86 10.86
CA PHE A 426 -22.13 10.76 10.06
C PHE A 426 -22.55 10.93 8.60
N ARG A 427 -21.71 10.49 7.67
CA ARG A 427 -22.06 10.43 6.25
C ARG A 427 -21.80 9.06 5.68
N GLU A 428 -22.71 8.61 4.82
CA GLU A 428 -22.49 7.43 4.00
C GLU A 428 -21.46 7.74 2.92
N VAL A 429 -20.35 7.01 2.92
CA VAL A 429 -19.31 7.12 1.90
C VAL A 429 -19.36 5.88 1.04
N ARG A 430 -19.61 6.06 -0.26
CA ARG A 430 -19.54 4.95 -1.22
C ARG A 430 -18.11 4.42 -1.28
N GLU A 431 -17.99 3.10 -1.30
CA GLU A 431 -16.70 2.41 -1.35
C GLU A 431 -15.81 2.92 -2.49
N GLU A 432 -16.38 3.19 -3.67
CA GLU A 432 -15.68 3.74 -4.83
C GLU A 432 -15.05 5.11 -4.55
N HIS A 433 -15.78 6.02 -3.90
CA HIS A 433 -15.27 7.34 -3.53
C HIS A 433 -14.18 7.24 -2.46
N LEU A 434 -14.34 6.33 -1.50
CA LEU A 434 -13.33 6.12 -0.47
C LEU A 434 -12.06 5.51 -1.07
N ARG A 435 -12.18 4.50 -1.95
CA ARG A 435 -11.03 3.94 -2.71
C ARG A 435 -10.31 5.03 -3.51
N ALA A 436 -11.05 5.89 -4.21
CA ALA A 436 -10.46 7.00 -4.95
C ALA A 436 -9.67 7.94 -4.03
N ALA A 437 -10.24 8.31 -2.86
CA ALA A 437 -9.57 9.16 -1.89
C ALA A 437 -8.34 8.50 -1.22
N LEU A 438 -8.35 7.17 -1.07
CA LEU A 438 -7.23 6.38 -0.52
C LEU A 438 -6.12 6.13 -1.54
N THR A 439 -6.39 6.34 -2.83
CA THR A 439 -5.41 6.11 -3.87
C THR A 439 -4.43 7.28 -3.91
N ALA A 440 -3.18 7.03 -3.54
CA ALA A 440 -2.13 8.01 -3.75
C ALA A 440 -2.04 8.35 -5.24
N HIS A 441 -1.72 9.60 -5.58
CA HIS A 441 -1.64 10.06 -6.97
C HIS A 441 -0.28 10.72 -7.24
N HIS A 442 0.22 10.58 -8.46
CA HIS A 442 1.37 11.34 -8.91
C HIS A 442 0.95 12.79 -9.09
N ASP A 443 1.71 13.73 -8.52
CA ASP A 443 1.38 15.16 -8.62
C ASP A 443 1.58 15.72 -10.03
N SER A 444 2.53 15.19 -10.80
CA SER A 444 2.89 15.71 -12.13
C SER A 444 2.28 14.94 -13.30
N LEU A 445 1.70 13.75 -13.06
CA LEU A 445 1.17 12.90 -14.13
C LEU A 445 -0.34 12.97 -14.19
N TYR A 446 -0.85 13.33 -15.37
CA TYR A 446 -2.27 13.41 -15.67
C TYR A 446 -2.61 12.52 -16.85
N ARG A 447 -3.80 11.91 -16.80
CA ARG A 447 -4.39 11.14 -17.90
C ARG A 447 -5.77 11.68 -18.23
N VAL A 448 -6.20 11.47 -19.48
CA VAL A 448 -7.59 11.75 -19.87
C VAL A 448 -8.42 10.51 -19.58
N GLU A 449 -9.45 10.68 -18.77
CA GLU A 449 -10.48 9.68 -18.51
C GLU A 449 -11.77 10.04 -19.25
N TRP A 450 -12.57 9.03 -19.55
CA TRP A 450 -13.83 9.16 -20.28
C TRP A 450 -14.99 8.58 -19.48
N PRO A 451 -15.35 9.18 -18.34
CA PRO A 451 -16.50 8.75 -17.57
C PRO A 451 -17.76 8.76 -18.44
N ALA A 452 -18.54 7.69 -18.36
CA ALA A 452 -19.86 7.62 -18.96
C ALA A 452 -20.77 8.66 -18.31
N GLN A 453 -21.49 9.41 -19.12
CA GLN A 453 -22.45 10.41 -18.66
C GLN A 453 -23.86 9.99 -19.06
N PRO A 454 -24.81 9.95 -18.10
CA PRO A 454 -26.18 9.60 -18.41
C PRO A 454 -26.80 10.68 -19.29
N LEU A 455 -27.45 10.24 -20.38
CA LEU A 455 -28.24 11.10 -21.25
C LEU A 455 -29.73 10.92 -20.92
N PRO A 456 -30.50 11.99 -20.70
CA PRO A 456 -31.93 11.88 -20.49
C PRO A 456 -32.63 11.27 -21.72
N ASP A 457 -33.60 10.37 -21.49
CA ASP A 457 -34.30 9.63 -22.55
C ASP A 457 -35.15 10.50 -23.48
N THR A 458 -35.54 11.68 -22.98
CA THR A 458 -36.35 12.67 -23.71
C THR A 458 -35.75 14.06 -23.52
N ALA A 459 -34.65 14.35 -24.19
CA ALA A 459 -34.28 15.75 -24.43
C ALA A 459 -34.96 16.22 -25.72
N ALA A 460 -35.92 17.14 -25.60
CA ALA A 460 -36.27 17.99 -26.73
C ALA A 460 -35.01 18.78 -27.12
N PRO A 461 -34.72 18.97 -28.42
CA PRO A 461 -33.53 19.72 -28.84
C PRO A 461 -33.53 21.11 -28.18
N ALA A 462 -32.37 21.49 -27.64
CA ALA A 462 -32.14 22.82 -27.09
C ALA A 462 -32.14 23.85 -28.24
N GLY A 463 -33.33 24.27 -28.66
CA GLY A 463 -33.52 25.23 -29.74
C GLY A 463 -33.33 24.66 -31.16
N PRO A 464 -33.56 25.49 -32.20
CA PRO A 464 -33.34 25.10 -33.58
C PRO A 464 -31.84 24.85 -33.80
N TRP A 465 -31.46 23.64 -34.18
CA TRP A 465 -30.08 23.31 -34.58
C TRP A 465 -30.10 22.81 -36.03
N THR A 466 -29.00 23.03 -36.75
CA THR A 466 -28.84 22.55 -38.12
C THR A 466 -28.11 21.21 -38.10
N PRO A 467 -28.78 20.09 -38.47
CA PRO A 467 -28.14 18.78 -38.54
C PRO A 467 -26.94 18.78 -39.49
N PRO A 468 -26.00 17.84 -39.30
CA PRO A 468 -24.99 17.56 -40.32
C PRO A 468 -25.64 17.33 -41.69
N ASP A 469 -24.92 17.71 -42.75
CA ASP A 469 -25.32 17.57 -44.16
C ASP A 469 -26.46 18.47 -44.66
N THR A 470 -26.98 19.38 -43.82
CA THR A 470 -28.00 20.36 -44.27
C THR A 470 -27.43 21.37 -45.27
N HIS A 471 -26.16 21.77 -45.06
CA HIS A 471 -25.39 22.60 -45.99
C HIS A 471 -24.07 21.89 -46.28
N PRO A 472 -23.62 21.86 -47.55
CA PRO A 472 -22.39 21.16 -47.92
C PRO A 472 -21.12 21.80 -47.33
N ASP A 473 -21.13 23.11 -47.12
CA ASP A 473 -20.04 23.87 -46.54
C ASP A 473 -20.54 25.18 -45.89
N LEU A 474 -19.60 25.93 -45.29
CA LEU A 474 -19.88 27.22 -44.66
C LEU A 474 -20.34 28.28 -45.67
N ALA A 475 -19.88 28.22 -46.93
CA ALA A 475 -20.25 29.18 -47.96
C ALA A 475 -21.74 29.04 -48.33
N ALA A 476 -22.22 27.80 -48.49
CA ALA A 476 -23.63 27.52 -48.76
C ALA A 476 -24.55 27.94 -47.60
N LEU A 477 -24.09 27.78 -46.35
CA LEU A 477 -24.81 28.30 -45.17
C LEU A 477 -24.89 29.84 -45.19
N ALA A 478 -23.76 30.49 -45.47
CA ALA A 478 -23.67 31.95 -45.56
C ALA A 478 -24.56 32.52 -46.68
N GLU A 479 -24.63 31.86 -47.84
CA GLU A 479 -25.53 32.22 -48.93
C GLU A 479 -27.00 32.09 -48.52
N ALA A 480 -27.38 31.00 -47.85
CA ALA A 480 -28.75 30.78 -47.38
C ALA A 480 -29.19 31.86 -46.38
N VAL A 481 -28.33 32.22 -45.42
CA VAL A 481 -28.58 33.32 -44.48
C VAL A 481 -28.70 34.66 -45.21
N THR A 482 -27.84 34.91 -46.20
CA THR A 482 -27.89 36.14 -47.01
C THR A 482 -29.18 36.24 -47.84
N ALA A 483 -29.70 35.09 -48.29
CA ALA A 483 -30.97 34.97 -49.00
C ALA A 483 -32.22 35.09 -48.08
N GLY A 484 -32.03 35.27 -46.77
CA GLY A 484 -33.10 35.53 -45.80
C GLY A 484 -33.46 34.36 -44.89
N ALA A 485 -32.69 33.27 -44.88
CA ALA A 485 -32.87 32.21 -43.88
C ALA A 485 -32.47 32.71 -42.47
N PRO A 486 -33.15 32.25 -41.40
CA PRO A 486 -32.76 32.60 -40.03
C PRO A 486 -31.37 32.05 -39.68
N VAL A 487 -30.59 32.80 -38.90
CA VAL A 487 -29.29 32.35 -38.41
C VAL A 487 -29.48 31.24 -37.36
N PRO A 488 -29.00 30.02 -37.61
CA PRO A 488 -29.13 28.93 -36.64
C PRO A 488 -28.22 29.16 -35.41
N PRO A 489 -28.71 28.97 -34.18
CA PRO A 489 -27.90 29.12 -32.97
C PRO A 489 -26.86 28.00 -32.80
N THR A 490 -27.04 26.84 -33.44
CA THR A 490 -26.06 25.74 -33.44
C THR A 490 -25.97 25.10 -34.83
N VAL A 491 -24.76 24.98 -35.36
CA VAL A 491 -24.46 24.42 -36.70
C VAL A 491 -23.49 23.27 -36.55
N ALA A 492 -23.80 22.10 -37.11
CA ALA A 492 -22.92 20.94 -37.11
C ALA A 492 -22.31 20.69 -38.50
N PHE A 493 -20.99 20.49 -38.55
CA PHE A 493 -20.28 20.02 -39.73
C PHE A 493 -19.58 18.69 -39.44
N VAL A 494 -19.76 17.72 -40.35
CA VAL A 494 -18.96 16.49 -40.37
C VAL A 494 -17.65 16.78 -41.05
N LEU A 495 -16.54 16.48 -40.39
CA LEU A 495 -15.24 16.60 -41.02
C LEU A 495 -15.08 15.48 -42.06
N PRO A 496 -14.65 15.80 -43.29
CA PRO A 496 -14.53 14.81 -44.34
C PRO A 496 -13.44 13.79 -44.01
N ALA A 497 -13.78 12.51 -44.05
CA ALA A 497 -12.79 11.44 -44.00
C ALA A 497 -12.00 11.44 -45.32
N THR A 498 -10.76 11.89 -45.28
CA THR A 498 -9.86 11.95 -46.44
C THR A 498 -9.07 10.64 -46.59
N GLY A 499 -9.72 9.48 -46.53
CA GLY A 499 -9.04 8.18 -46.65
C GLY A 499 -10.01 7.00 -46.74
N GLY A 500 -9.82 6.14 -47.74
CA GLY A 500 -10.67 4.95 -47.97
C GLY A 500 -10.13 3.66 -47.33
N GLU A 501 -8.92 3.67 -46.76
CA GLU A 501 -8.30 2.50 -46.13
C GLU A 501 -7.73 2.84 -44.73
N PRO A 502 -7.67 1.87 -43.80
CA PRO A 502 -7.31 2.10 -42.39
C PRO A 502 -5.86 2.54 -42.13
N ASP A 503 -4.97 2.47 -43.13
CA ASP A 503 -3.64 3.09 -43.05
C ASP A 503 -3.74 4.55 -43.51
N ALA A 504 -4.06 5.44 -42.57
CA ALA A 504 -4.09 6.87 -42.82
C ALA A 504 -2.71 7.35 -43.30
N ASP A 505 -2.63 7.75 -44.58
CA ASP A 505 -1.46 8.47 -45.08
C ASP A 505 -1.32 9.77 -44.27
N ALA A 506 -0.10 10.12 -43.86
CA ALA A 506 0.22 11.40 -43.24
C ALA A 506 -0.29 12.61 -44.07
N GLY A 507 -0.51 12.42 -45.38
CA GLY A 507 -1.23 13.36 -46.24
C GLY A 507 -2.66 13.67 -45.76
N ALA A 508 -3.45 12.66 -45.42
CA ALA A 508 -4.83 12.80 -44.97
C ALA A 508 -4.92 13.56 -43.64
N VAL A 509 -4.07 13.22 -42.67
CA VAL A 509 -3.96 13.91 -41.37
C VAL A 509 -3.68 15.40 -41.56
N ARG A 510 -2.72 15.76 -42.42
CA ARG A 510 -2.38 17.16 -42.70
C ARG A 510 -3.51 17.91 -43.40
N GLU A 511 -4.17 17.28 -44.37
CA GLU A 511 -5.25 17.91 -45.11
C GLU A 511 -6.47 18.14 -44.22
N THR A 512 -6.86 17.17 -43.39
CA THR A 512 -7.92 17.36 -42.39
C THR A 512 -7.62 18.54 -41.47
N ALA A 513 -6.42 18.60 -40.89
CA ALA A 513 -6.03 19.72 -40.02
C ALA A 513 -6.10 21.08 -40.74
N ARG A 514 -5.67 21.12 -42.02
CA ARG A 514 -5.71 22.34 -42.86
C ARG A 514 -7.15 22.77 -43.15
N LEU A 515 -8.03 21.83 -43.49
CA LEU A 515 -9.44 22.09 -43.77
C LEU A 515 -10.18 22.55 -42.51
N THR A 516 -9.94 21.90 -41.36
CA THR A 516 -10.50 22.34 -40.08
C THR A 516 -10.04 23.74 -39.70
N LEU A 517 -8.76 24.06 -39.88
CA LEU A 517 -8.24 25.40 -39.61
C LEU A 517 -8.88 26.46 -40.52
N ALA A 518 -9.06 26.17 -41.80
CA ALA A 518 -9.72 27.08 -42.72
C ALA A 518 -11.18 27.33 -42.31
N LEU A 519 -11.94 26.26 -42.07
CA LEU A 519 -13.32 26.33 -41.59
C LEU A 519 -13.45 27.16 -40.32
N LEU A 520 -12.56 26.94 -39.35
CA LEU A 520 -12.55 27.65 -38.08
C LEU A 520 -12.28 29.16 -38.28
N ARG A 521 -11.31 29.52 -39.12
CA ARG A 521 -10.97 30.92 -39.40
C ARG A 521 -12.12 31.64 -40.10
N ASP A 522 -12.74 30.99 -41.08
CA ASP A 522 -13.85 31.57 -41.82
C ASP A 522 -15.09 31.73 -40.92
N TRP A 523 -15.38 30.73 -40.07
CA TRP A 523 -16.47 30.82 -39.08
C TRP A 523 -16.28 31.95 -38.07
N LEU A 524 -15.07 32.09 -37.54
CA LEU A 524 -14.76 33.10 -36.51
C LEU A 524 -14.69 34.52 -37.09
N ALA A 525 -14.32 34.67 -38.36
CA ALA A 525 -14.25 35.95 -39.05
C ALA A 525 -15.61 36.49 -39.53
N ASP A 526 -16.65 35.65 -39.54
CA ASP A 526 -17.97 36.02 -40.03
C ASP A 526 -18.91 36.45 -38.89
N ASP A 527 -19.10 37.77 -38.76
CA ASP A 527 -19.93 38.40 -37.72
C ASP A 527 -21.38 37.92 -37.72
N ARG A 528 -21.88 37.39 -38.85
CA ARG A 528 -23.26 36.84 -38.92
C ARG A 528 -23.45 35.67 -37.95
N PHE A 529 -22.39 34.92 -37.67
CA PHE A 529 -22.39 33.74 -36.80
C PHE A 529 -21.79 34.01 -35.42
N ALA A 530 -21.63 35.28 -35.03
CA ALA A 530 -21.05 35.67 -33.74
C ALA A 530 -21.78 35.06 -32.53
N ALA A 531 -23.12 34.95 -32.62
CA ALA A 531 -23.97 34.36 -31.58
C ALA A 531 -24.22 32.84 -31.77
N SER A 532 -23.66 32.23 -32.81
CA SER A 532 -23.87 30.82 -33.15
C SER A 532 -22.74 29.94 -32.59
N ARG A 533 -23.08 28.68 -32.28
CA ARG A 533 -22.15 27.63 -31.87
C ARG A 533 -21.82 26.72 -33.05
N LEU A 534 -20.53 26.46 -33.27
CA LEU A 534 -20.05 25.49 -34.27
C LEU A 534 -19.80 24.15 -33.59
N VAL A 535 -20.43 23.09 -34.09
CA VAL A 535 -20.19 21.71 -33.68
C VAL A 535 -19.37 21.02 -34.76
N LEU A 536 -18.18 20.56 -34.40
CA LEU A 536 -17.30 19.80 -35.28
C LEU A 536 -17.46 18.32 -34.94
N LEU A 537 -17.96 17.56 -35.92
CA LEU A 537 -18.15 16.13 -35.78
C LEU A 537 -16.94 15.40 -36.34
N THR A 538 -16.21 14.71 -35.46
CA THR A 538 -15.18 13.74 -35.83
C THR A 538 -15.75 12.33 -35.80
N HIS A 539 -15.15 11.44 -36.58
CA HIS A 539 -15.47 10.01 -36.54
C HIS A 539 -14.31 9.24 -35.91
N ARG A 540 -14.58 8.49 -34.84
CA ARG A 540 -13.63 7.66 -34.05
C ARG A 540 -12.21 8.25 -33.94
N ALA A 541 -12.10 9.55 -33.70
CA ALA A 541 -10.82 10.26 -33.64
C ALA A 541 -10.03 9.98 -32.36
N VAL A 542 -10.72 9.57 -31.29
CA VAL A 542 -10.15 9.32 -29.97
C VAL A 542 -10.58 7.95 -29.44
N ALA A 543 -9.68 7.29 -28.72
CA ALA A 543 -9.98 6.05 -28.04
C ALA A 543 -10.76 6.31 -26.74
N VAL A 544 -11.89 5.62 -26.57
CA VAL A 544 -12.72 5.67 -25.36
C VAL A 544 -12.66 4.28 -24.69
N PRO A 545 -12.21 4.16 -23.43
CA PRO A 545 -12.12 2.88 -22.72
C PRO A 545 -13.48 2.16 -22.62
N GLY A 546 -13.48 0.82 -22.70
CA GLY A 546 -14.69 -0.01 -22.63
C GLY A 546 -15.31 -0.37 -23.99
N GLU A 547 -14.61 -0.07 -25.10
CA GLU A 547 -14.88 -0.67 -26.41
C GLU A 547 -14.32 -2.11 -26.40
N ASP A 548 -15.19 -3.12 -26.33
CA ASP A 548 -14.79 -4.54 -26.50
C ASP A 548 -14.30 -4.76 -27.93
N THR A 549 -13.01 -4.58 -28.18
CA THR A 549 -12.33 -5.16 -29.34
C THR A 549 -10.98 -5.70 -28.90
N GLU A 550 -10.83 -7.04 -28.94
CA GLU A 550 -9.54 -7.74 -28.80
C GLU A 550 -8.57 -7.38 -29.95
N ASP A 551 -9.07 -6.70 -30.99
CA ASP A 551 -8.29 -6.10 -32.07
C ASP A 551 -8.18 -4.57 -31.89
N ALA A 552 -7.09 -3.99 -32.40
CA ALA A 552 -6.78 -2.56 -32.30
C ALA A 552 -8.02 -1.69 -32.54
N PRO A 553 -8.28 -0.67 -31.70
CA PRO A 553 -9.46 0.16 -31.85
C PRO A 553 -9.46 0.75 -33.26
N ASP A 554 -10.58 0.66 -33.98
CA ASP A 554 -10.83 1.25 -35.31
C ASP A 554 -10.89 2.78 -35.16
N THR A 555 -9.79 3.36 -34.70
CA THR A 555 -9.59 4.80 -34.62
C THR A 555 -9.26 5.31 -36.02
N ARG A 556 -9.77 6.51 -36.31
CA ARG A 556 -9.49 7.26 -37.55
C ARG A 556 -8.48 8.35 -37.23
N PRO A 557 -7.16 8.05 -37.29
CA PRO A 557 -6.12 8.98 -36.86
C PRO A 557 -6.08 10.27 -37.69
N GLU A 558 -6.68 10.29 -38.89
CA GLU A 558 -6.85 11.49 -39.71
C GLU A 558 -7.62 12.61 -39.01
N HIS A 559 -8.52 12.28 -38.07
CA HIS A 559 -9.28 13.24 -37.28
C HIS A 559 -8.64 13.59 -35.93
N ALA A 560 -7.63 12.84 -35.48
CA ALA A 560 -6.94 13.10 -34.21
C ALA A 560 -6.37 14.54 -34.06
N PRO A 561 -5.74 15.17 -35.08
CA PRO A 561 -5.17 16.53 -34.90
C PRO A 561 -6.24 17.60 -34.67
N VAL A 562 -7.49 17.36 -35.07
CA VAL A 562 -8.63 18.25 -34.85
C VAL A 562 -8.82 18.50 -33.35
N TRP A 563 -8.64 17.47 -32.52
CA TRP A 563 -8.83 17.54 -31.08
C TRP A 563 -7.86 18.53 -30.41
N GLY A 564 -6.59 18.51 -30.82
CA GLY A 564 -5.60 19.48 -30.35
C GLY A 564 -5.89 20.90 -30.84
N LEU A 565 -6.19 21.06 -32.12
CA LEU A 565 -6.49 22.35 -32.74
C LEU A 565 -7.70 23.04 -32.10
N ILE A 566 -8.81 22.33 -31.97
CA ILE A 566 -10.06 22.88 -31.43
C ILE A 566 -9.97 23.15 -29.94
N ARG A 567 -9.23 22.34 -29.18
CA ARG A 567 -8.98 22.62 -27.76
C ARG A 567 -8.25 23.94 -27.56
N SER A 568 -7.29 24.27 -28.42
CA SER A 568 -6.63 25.59 -28.41
C SER A 568 -7.65 26.70 -28.70
N ALA A 569 -8.45 26.55 -29.75
CA ALA A 569 -9.44 27.54 -30.15
C ALA A 569 -10.56 27.76 -29.11
N GLN A 570 -10.97 26.70 -28.40
CA GLN A 570 -11.94 26.78 -27.30
C GLN A 570 -11.45 27.66 -26.15
N SER A 571 -10.13 27.68 -25.88
CA SER A 571 -9.56 28.55 -24.85
C SER A 571 -9.61 30.04 -25.22
N GLU A 572 -9.60 30.35 -26.51
CA GLU A 572 -9.67 31.73 -27.04
C GLU A 572 -11.12 32.19 -27.26
N HIS A 573 -12.04 31.25 -27.53
CA HIS A 573 -13.42 31.51 -27.92
C HIS A 573 -14.41 30.64 -27.14
N ASP A 574 -14.47 30.86 -25.82
CA ASP A 574 -15.31 30.06 -24.91
C ASP A 574 -16.80 30.06 -25.32
N GLY A 575 -17.43 28.90 -25.18
CA GLY A 575 -18.84 28.67 -25.53
C GLY A 575 -19.18 28.63 -27.02
N ARG A 576 -18.28 29.02 -27.94
CA ARG A 576 -18.57 29.10 -29.40
C ARG A 576 -18.31 27.82 -30.19
N LEU A 577 -17.49 26.92 -29.66
CA LEU A 577 -17.03 25.73 -30.38
C LEU A 577 -17.30 24.47 -29.54
N VAL A 578 -17.84 23.43 -30.17
CA VAL A 578 -18.08 22.11 -29.56
C VAL A 578 -17.43 21.05 -30.43
N LEU A 579 -16.74 20.09 -29.81
CA LEU A 579 -16.17 18.94 -30.49
C LEU A 579 -16.91 17.67 -30.06
N ALA A 580 -17.43 16.93 -31.03
CA ALA A 580 -18.18 15.70 -30.78
C ALA A 580 -17.64 14.56 -31.64
N ASP A 581 -17.10 13.52 -31.01
CA ASP A 581 -16.59 12.35 -31.70
C ASP A 581 -17.62 11.22 -31.72
N THR A 582 -17.98 10.72 -32.89
CA THR A 582 -19.04 9.72 -33.07
C THR A 582 -18.51 8.44 -33.71
N ASP A 583 -19.16 7.31 -33.43
CA ASP A 583 -18.96 6.05 -34.17
C ASP A 583 -19.74 6.00 -35.49
N GLY A 584 -20.57 7.02 -35.77
CA GLY A 584 -21.41 7.10 -36.97
C GLY A 584 -22.64 6.20 -36.92
N THR A 585 -22.91 5.52 -35.80
CA THR A 585 -24.10 4.66 -35.69
C THR A 585 -25.38 5.52 -35.64
N PRO A 586 -26.52 5.01 -36.15
CA PRO A 586 -27.80 5.71 -36.08
C PRO A 586 -28.20 6.10 -34.66
N ASP A 587 -27.84 5.31 -33.65
CA ASP A 587 -28.15 5.57 -32.25
C ASP A 587 -27.32 6.74 -31.69
N SER A 588 -26.02 6.79 -31.98
CA SER A 588 -25.16 7.93 -31.62
C SER A 588 -25.64 9.23 -32.29
N LEU A 589 -25.98 9.18 -33.58
CA LEU A 589 -26.48 10.34 -34.31
C LEU A 589 -27.84 10.83 -33.76
N ARG A 590 -28.74 9.91 -33.39
CA ARG A 590 -30.03 10.24 -32.76
C ARG A 590 -29.85 10.92 -31.40
N ARG A 591 -28.81 10.56 -30.65
CA ARG A 591 -28.54 11.08 -29.30
C ARG A 591 -27.71 12.38 -29.30
N LEU A 592 -27.12 12.77 -30.42
CA LEU A 592 -26.30 13.98 -30.55
C LEU A 592 -26.99 15.27 -30.05
N PRO A 593 -28.27 15.56 -30.34
CA PRO A 593 -28.91 16.77 -29.83
C PRO A 593 -29.02 16.80 -28.30
N ALA A 594 -29.31 15.65 -27.69
CA ALA A 594 -29.38 15.51 -26.24
C ALA A 594 -27.99 15.70 -25.60
N ALA A 595 -26.94 15.19 -26.26
CA ALA A 595 -25.56 15.38 -25.85
C ALA A 595 -25.14 16.86 -25.91
N LEU A 596 -25.46 17.57 -27.00
CA LEU A 596 -25.13 19.00 -27.14
C LEU A 596 -25.85 19.90 -26.13
N ALA A 597 -27.06 19.50 -25.70
CA ALA A 597 -27.83 20.22 -24.70
C ALA A 597 -27.21 20.18 -23.29
N THR A 598 -26.27 19.25 -23.03
CA THR A 598 -25.55 19.19 -21.74
C THR A 598 -24.58 20.35 -21.54
N GLY A 599 -24.23 21.07 -22.62
CA GLY A 599 -23.30 22.19 -22.56
C GLY A 599 -21.82 21.77 -22.55
N GLU A 600 -21.52 20.48 -22.61
CA GLU A 600 -20.14 20.00 -22.64
C GLU A 600 -19.42 20.47 -23.92
N PRO A 601 -18.19 21.02 -23.81
CA PRO A 601 -17.44 21.53 -24.95
C PRO A 601 -16.79 20.41 -25.79
N GLN A 602 -16.57 19.23 -25.18
CA GLN A 602 -15.98 18.06 -25.83
C GLN A 602 -16.73 16.81 -25.37
N LEU A 603 -17.10 15.92 -26.29
CA LEU A 603 -17.80 14.67 -25.96
C LEU A 603 -17.52 13.57 -26.99
N ALA A 604 -17.73 12.32 -26.60
CA ALA A 604 -17.74 11.17 -27.47
C ALA A 604 -19.06 10.39 -27.36
N LEU A 605 -19.59 9.92 -28.49
CA LEU A 605 -20.77 9.07 -28.58
C LEU A 605 -20.40 7.72 -29.18
N ARG A 606 -20.72 6.65 -28.44
CA ARG A 606 -20.49 5.24 -28.82
C ARG A 606 -21.73 4.42 -28.52
N ALA A 607 -22.30 3.78 -29.53
CA ALA A 607 -23.55 3.03 -29.45
C ALA A 607 -24.65 3.78 -28.67
N GLY A 608 -24.78 5.09 -28.90
CA GLY A 608 -25.75 5.95 -28.21
C GLY A 608 -25.41 6.35 -26.76
N ARG A 609 -24.28 5.89 -26.21
CA ARG A 609 -23.77 6.27 -24.89
C ARG A 609 -22.83 7.47 -25.02
N MET A 610 -22.95 8.42 -24.10
CA MET A 610 -22.07 9.59 -24.04
C MET A 610 -20.94 9.37 -23.04
N ALA A 611 -19.74 9.72 -23.43
CA ALA A 611 -18.59 9.86 -22.54
C ALA A 611 -17.99 11.25 -22.71
N VAL A 612 -17.48 11.82 -21.62
CA VAL A 612 -16.96 13.20 -21.61
C VAL A 612 -15.52 13.16 -21.11
N PRO A 613 -14.55 13.80 -21.81
CA PRO A 613 -13.16 13.77 -21.40
C PRO A 613 -12.96 14.61 -20.13
N ARG A 614 -12.33 14.01 -19.12
CA ARG A 614 -11.92 14.65 -17.87
C ARG A 614 -10.45 14.40 -17.62
N LEU A 615 -9.74 15.41 -17.15
CA LEU A 615 -8.34 15.25 -16.75
C LEU A 615 -8.31 14.70 -15.32
N ALA A 616 -7.66 13.57 -15.11
CA ALA A 616 -7.49 12.93 -13.81
C ALA A 616 -6.00 12.71 -13.52
N ARG A 617 -5.61 12.74 -12.25
CA ARG A 617 -4.23 12.40 -11.85
C ARG A 617 -4.02 10.89 -11.95
N VAL A 618 -2.79 10.50 -12.28
CA VAL A 618 -2.42 9.09 -12.36
C VAL A 618 -2.24 8.52 -10.96
N PRO A 619 -2.90 7.41 -10.60
CA PRO A 619 -2.71 6.75 -9.32
C PRO A 619 -1.31 6.15 -9.16
N VAL A 620 -0.72 6.35 -7.99
CA VAL A 620 0.47 5.67 -7.45
C VAL A 620 -0.02 4.34 -6.90
N GLY A 621 0.19 3.27 -7.66
CA GLY A 621 -0.04 1.90 -7.19
C GLY A 621 1.21 1.06 -7.43
N PRO A 622 1.32 -0.13 -6.81
CA PRO A 622 2.26 -1.13 -7.31
C PRO A 622 1.96 -1.32 -8.79
N GLU A 623 2.98 -1.20 -9.64
CA GLU A 623 2.85 -1.54 -11.07
C GLU A 623 2.08 -2.87 -11.14
N PRO A 624 0.88 -2.94 -11.73
CA PRO A 624 0.27 -4.22 -12.00
C PRO A 624 1.31 -4.97 -12.82
N ALA A 625 1.81 -6.09 -12.27
CA ALA A 625 2.96 -6.84 -12.78
C ALA A 625 2.98 -6.70 -14.30
N THR A 626 3.88 -5.84 -14.78
CA THR A 626 3.89 -5.43 -16.18
C THR A 626 3.90 -6.74 -16.94
N PRO A 627 2.87 -7.08 -17.74
CA PRO A 627 2.85 -8.35 -18.43
C PRO A 627 4.17 -8.40 -19.19
N ALA A 628 5.01 -9.40 -18.87
CA ALA A 628 6.39 -9.48 -19.32
C ALA A 628 6.42 -9.30 -20.85
N GLY A 629 6.69 -8.08 -21.33
CA GLY A 629 6.35 -7.75 -22.72
C GLY A 629 6.51 -6.31 -23.17
N ARG A 630 6.67 -5.31 -22.29
CA ARG A 630 7.01 -3.94 -22.72
C ARG A 630 8.10 -3.32 -21.86
N ALA A 631 9.26 -3.97 -21.79
CA ALA A 631 10.49 -3.22 -21.59
C ALA A 631 10.68 -2.35 -22.85
N LEU A 632 10.91 -1.05 -22.68
CA LEU A 632 11.29 -0.18 -23.81
C LEU A 632 12.55 -0.79 -24.44
N ASP A 633 12.45 -1.23 -25.70
CA ASP A 633 13.60 -1.74 -26.43
C ASP A 633 14.61 -0.59 -26.58
N PRO A 634 15.81 -0.69 -25.96
CA PRO A 634 16.82 0.36 -26.06
C PRO A 634 17.39 0.50 -27.48
N GLN A 635 17.06 -0.41 -28.40
CA GLN A 635 17.37 -0.34 -29.82
C GLN A 635 16.12 -0.04 -30.68
N GLY A 636 14.94 0.06 -30.07
CA GLY A 636 13.69 0.37 -30.73
C GLY A 636 13.48 1.87 -30.91
N THR A 637 12.65 2.26 -31.87
CA THR A 637 12.19 3.64 -32.00
C THR A 637 11.00 3.85 -31.07
N VAL A 638 11.14 4.74 -30.09
CA VAL A 638 10.02 5.22 -29.27
C VAL A 638 9.51 6.52 -29.90
N LEU A 639 8.24 6.54 -30.30
CA LEU A 639 7.55 7.78 -30.64
C LEU A 639 7.04 8.38 -29.33
N ILE A 640 7.65 9.49 -28.90
CA ILE A 640 7.20 10.27 -27.72
C ILE A 640 6.22 11.34 -28.20
#